data_AF-Q8I6K2-F1
#
_entry.id   AF-Q8I6K2-F1
#
_cell.length_a   1.000
_cell.length_b   1.000
_cell.length_c   1.000
_cell.angle_alpha   90.00
_cell.angle_beta   90.00
_cell.angle_gamma   90.00
#
_symmetry.space_group_name_H-M   'P 1'
#
loop_
_entity.id
_entity.type
_entity.pdbx_description
1 polymer ?
#
loop_
_entity_poly.entity_id
_entity_poly.type
_entity_poly.pdbx_seq_one_letter_code
_entity_poly.pdbx_strand_id
1 'polypeptide(L)'
;MSNTAVLNDLVALYDRPTEPMFRVKAKKSFKVPKEYVTDRFKNVAVEISNRFGEDDSETVTIDSVPLPDLADILTLGREENFSLFIPKHRNLSAKLINIFLQAENPKHLLSIACYAHDRVNPYLFIYALSVALIHRKDTKSLKIPNQIQTFPDKYFDSQVFSQGKEEMTVVPQGLRRPIEIPRDYTASDLEEEHRVAYWREDLGINLHHWHWHLVYPTDGGEIVTKKDRRGELFYYSHQQIVARYNFERFCNALKRVERLTDWQGPIKEAYFPKLDSLVAKRAYPARVQDMTMQDLDIPGQNIKVDVDDMIRWRDRIYRAIADGFITATNGSKMNLDDVTGIDILGNIMESSELSPNRQLYGNLHGFGHLMLSYIHDPRSHHLEPFGVIGDFTTAMRDPIFYRWHAFVDDVFQQFNGSLPRYTAEQLDYAGVQITDVNIKTPNAPDNEFRTFWQQSDVDMSRGVDFQDPGSVFVRFTHLNHEPFSYNITVNNTGNGVQEGTCRIFLAPATDERGNPWLFNNQRVMFVEMDRFKVTLRQGQNTITRNSTQSSVTIPFERTFRDLDTNRPAEGSEELDIFNFCGCGWPHHLLVPKGTPDGFKAQLFVMISNYADDKVEQDLSGSCNDAESYCGVRGGKYPDKRPMGYPFNRVARQGADTLQRFLTGNMIVQNCRIVHSDRTVRPRS
;
A
#
# COMPACT_ATOMS: atom_id res chain seq x y z
N MET A 1 -20.63 -7.86 -28.42
CA MET A 1 -19.33 -8.10 -27.76
C MET A 1 -19.59 -8.96 -26.55
N SER A 2 -18.80 -10.01 -26.30
CA SER A 2 -18.82 -10.66 -24.99
C SER A 2 -18.43 -9.63 -23.93
N ASN A 3 -18.95 -9.73 -22.71
CA ASN A 3 -18.55 -8.82 -21.62
C ASN A 3 -17.02 -8.78 -21.46
N THR A 4 -16.33 -9.89 -21.69
CA THR A 4 -14.87 -10.00 -21.65
C THR A 4 -14.15 -9.06 -22.63
N ALA A 5 -14.65 -8.89 -23.86
CA ALA A 5 -14.01 -8.02 -24.85
C ALA A 5 -14.04 -6.54 -24.41
N VAL A 6 -15.21 -6.06 -23.98
CA VAL A 6 -15.40 -4.68 -23.48
C VAL A 6 -14.56 -4.41 -22.25
N LEU A 7 -14.41 -5.41 -21.36
CA LEU A 7 -13.53 -5.30 -20.21
C LEU A 7 -12.06 -5.11 -20.64
N ASN A 8 -11.57 -5.89 -21.61
CA ASN A 8 -10.22 -5.69 -22.14
C ASN A 8 -10.05 -4.32 -22.82
N ASP A 9 -11.10 -3.75 -23.41
CA ASP A 9 -11.08 -2.39 -23.97
C ASP A 9 -10.89 -1.33 -22.88
N LEU A 10 -11.55 -1.49 -21.72
CA LEU A 10 -11.37 -0.60 -20.56
C LEU A 10 -9.94 -0.64 -20.03
N VAL A 11 -9.28 -1.80 -20.05
CA VAL A 11 -7.88 -1.97 -19.63
C VAL A 11 -6.90 -1.27 -20.58
N ALA A 12 -7.22 -1.20 -21.87
CA ALA A 12 -6.38 -0.50 -22.84
C ALA A 12 -6.30 1.01 -22.56
N LEU A 13 -7.26 1.60 -21.83
CA LEU A 13 -7.24 3.01 -21.44
C LEU A 13 -6.12 3.38 -20.44
N TYR A 14 -5.48 2.39 -19.83
CA TYR A 14 -4.31 2.57 -18.95
C TYR A 14 -3.00 2.64 -19.73
N ASP A 15 -3.02 2.28 -21.01
CA ASP A 15 -1.86 2.35 -21.87
C ASP A 15 -1.66 3.78 -22.36
N ARG A 16 -0.45 4.31 -22.15
CA ARG A 16 -0.04 5.64 -22.60
C ARG A 16 -1.02 6.74 -22.17
N PRO A 17 -1.15 7.01 -20.86
CA PRO A 17 -2.26 7.77 -20.29
C PRO A 17 -2.32 9.22 -20.75
N THR A 18 -1.21 9.81 -21.24
CA THR A 18 -1.24 11.18 -21.79
C THR A 18 -1.50 11.22 -23.29
N GLU A 19 -1.33 10.10 -24.02
CA GLU A 19 -1.60 9.99 -25.45
C GLU A 19 -3.12 9.98 -25.74
N PRO A 20 -3.62 10.83 -26.67
CA PRO A 20 -5.05 10.91 -26.98
C PRO A 20 -5.65 9.60 -27.50
N MET A 21 -6.97 9.44 -27.37
CA MET A 21 -7.71 8.23 -27.77
C MET A 21 -7.59 7.86 -29.26
N PHE A 22 -7.26 8.80 -30.13
CA PHE A 22 -7.06 8.52 -31.55
C PHE A 22 -5.73 7.82 -31.87
N ARG A 23 -4.80 7.73 -30.90
CA ARG A 23 -3.61 6.88 -31.04
C ARG A 23 -3.93 5.43 -30.65
N VAL A 24 -3.15 4.50 -31.18
CA VAL A 24 -3.25 3.09 -30.83
C VAL A 24 -2.88 2.90 -29.36
N LYS A 25 -3.72 2.20 -28.60
CA LYS A 25 -3.53 1.87 -27.18
C LYS A 25 -3.59 0.36 -26.99
N ALA A 26 -2.55 -0.26 -26.45
CA ALA A 26 -2.46 -1.71 -26.26
C ALA A 26 -2.88 -2.52 -27.51
N LYS A 27 -2.38 -2.13 -28.69
CA LYS A 27 -2.72 -2.70 -30.01
C LYS A 27 -4.19 -2.53 -30.45
N LYS A 28 -4.90 -1.57 -29.86
CA LYS A 28 -6.29 -1.22 -30.21
C LYS A 28 -6.41 0.19 -30.76
N SER A 29 -7.13 0.36 -31.86
CA SER A 29 -7.47 1.65 -32.46
C SER A 29 -8.91 2.02 -32.12
N PHE A 30 -9.10 3.05 -31.31
CA PHE A 30 -10.43 3.47 -30.84
C PHE A 30 -11.05 4.47 -31.81
N LYS A 31 -12.15 4.07 -32.47
CA LYS A 31 -12.96 4.96 -33.32
C LYS A 31 -13.96 5.70 -32.45
N VAL A 32 -13.55 6.87 -31.96
CA VAL A 32 -14.37 7.75 -31.13
C VAL A 32 -15.27 8.67 -31.98
N PRO A 33 -16.48 9.00 -31.50
CA PRO A 33 -17.32 10.01 -32.13
C PRO A 33 -16.60 11.36 -32.27
N LYS A 34 -16.95 12.16 -33.29
CA LYS A 34 -16.31 13.45 -33.57
C LYS A 34 -16.41 14.42 -32.38
N GLU A 35 -17.52 14.36 -31.66
CA GLU A 35 -17.79 15.15 -30.46
C GLU A 35 -16.88 14.78 -29.27
N TYR A 36 -16.23 13.62 -29.30
CA TYR A 36 -15.26 13.20 -28.27
C TYR A 36 -13.88 13.76 -28.54
N VAL A 37 -13.57 14.17 -29.77
CA VAL A 37 -12.29 14.82 -30.06
C VAL A 37 -12.25 16.18 -29.37
N THR A 38 -11.17 16.45 -28.62
CA THR A 38 -10.97 17.74 -27.94
C THR A 38 -10.86 18.89 -28.94
N ASP A 39 -11.25 20.11 -28.55
CA ASP A 39 -11.30 21.28 -29.44
C ASP A 39 -10.01 21.52 -30.24
N ARG A 40 -8.84 21.24 -29.63
CA ARG A 40 -7.53 21.33 -30.26
C ARG A 40 -7.41 20.52 -31.57
N PHE A 41 -8.04 19.36 -31.64
CA PHE A 41 -7.91 18.42 -32.75
C PHE A 41 -9.17 18.28 -33.60
N LYS A 42 -10.29 18.94 -33.23
CA LYS A 42 -11.59 18.80 -33.92
C LYS A 42 -11.52 19.11 -35.42
N ASN A 43 -10.70 20.09 -35.82
CA ASN A 43 -10.57 20.53 -37.21
C ASN A 43 -9.76 19.57 -38.09
N VAL A 44 -8.98 18.68 -37.48
CA VAL A 44 -8.10 17.71 -38.17
C VAL A 44 -8.45 16.26 -37.78
N ALA A 45 -9.65 16.04 -37.26
CA ALA A 45 -10.05 14.75 -36.68
C ALA A 45 -10.05 13.63 -37.73
N VAL A 46 -10.41 13.94 -38.99
CA VAL A 46 -10.44 12.97 -40.09
C VAL A 46 -9.02 12.55 -40.48
N GLU A 47 -8.13 13.53 -40.65
CA GLU A 47 -6.73 13.33 -41.01
C GLU A 47 -5.99 12.52 -39.95
N ILE A 48 -6.23 12.82 -38.66
CA ILE A 48 -5.65 12.08 -37.54
C ILE A 48 -6.20 10.65 -37.47
N SER A 49 -7.52 10.46 -37.61
CA SER A 49 -8.15 9.13 -37.61
C SER A 49 -7.64 8.23 -38.73
N ASN A 50 -7.35 8.80 -39.91
CA ASN A 50 -6.78 8.06 -41.04
C ASN A 50 -5.31 7.71 -40.76
N ARG A 51 -4.52 8.64 -40.23
CA ARG A 51 -3.09 8.43 -39.94
C ARG A 51 -2.83 7.26 -38.97
N PHE A 52 -3.64 7.11 -37.92
CA PHE A 52 -3.45 6.07 -36.90
C PHE A 52 -4.43 4.90 -37.05
N GLY A 53 -5.27 4.93 -38.08
CA GLY A 53 -6.29 3.92 -38.33
C GLY A 53 -5.82 2.72 -39.15
N GLU A 54 -4.65 2.81 -39.79
CA GLU A 54 -4.11 1.82 -40.72
C GLU A 54 -3.08 0.86 -40.09
N ASP A 55 -2.70 1.09 -38.84
CA ASP A 55 -1.77 0.21 -38.11
C ASP A 55 -2.45 -1.14 -37.78
N ASP A 56 -1.65 -2.21 -37.74
CA ASP A 56 -2.00 -3.63 -37.53
C ASP A 56 -2.65 -3.89 -36.15
N SER A 57 -3.81 -3.26 -35.91
CA SER A 57 -4.45 -3.06 -34.62
C SER A 57 -5.94 -3.42 -34.66
N GLU A 58 -6.44 -3.94 -33.54
CA GLU A 58 -7.85 -4.26 -33.38
C GLU A 58 -8.68 -2.97 -33.32
N THR A 59 -9.68 -2.83 -34.20
CA THR A 59 -10.53 -1.63 -34.22
C THR A 59 -11.67 -1.75 -33.20
N VAL A 60 -11.76 -0.79 -32.27
CA VAL A 60 -12.84 -0.69 -31.28
C VAL A 60 -13.71 0.52 -31.60
N THR A 61 -14.99 0.29 -31.95
CA THR A 61 -15.94 1.37 -32.22
C THR A 61 -16.63 1.79 -30.93
N ILE A 62 -16.56 3.09 -30.60
CA ILE A 62 -17.17 3.65 -29.40
C ILE A 62 -18.56 4.21 -29.72
N ASP A 63 -19.56 3.76 -28.95
CA ASP A 63 -20.91 4.29 -29.05
C ASP A 63 -20.97 5.74 -28.55
N SER A 64 -21.68 6.60 -29.27
CA SER A 64 -22.06 7.91 -28.75
C SER A 64 -23.13 7.75 -27.66
N VAL A 65 -22.91 8.36 -26.50
CA VAL A 65 -23.82 8.34 -25.35
C VAL A 65 -24.05 9.78 -24.86
N PRO A 66 -25.11 10.05 -24.07
CA PRO A 66 -25.25 11.33 -23.38
C PRO A 66 -23.99 11.68 -22.59
N LEU A 67 -23.38 12.83 -22.90
CA LEU A 67 -22.11 13.22 -22.32
C LEU A 67 -22.29 13.61 -20.85
N PRO A 68 -21.41 13.13 -19.94
CA PRO A 68 -21.45 13.56 -18.55
C PRO A 68 -21.04 15.04 -18.44
N ASP A 69 -21.55 15.73 -17.43
CA ASP A 69 -21.01 17.04 -17.05
C ASP A 69 -19.65 16.87 -16.36
N LEU A 70 -18.60 17.38 -17.00
CA LEU A 70 -17.24 17.35 -16.49
C LEU A 70 -16.76 18.75 -16.04
N ALA A 71 -17.59 19.81 -16.10
CA ALA A 71 -17.14 21.20 -15.94
C ALA A 71 -16.30 21.42 -14.66
N ASP A 72 -16.77 20.91 -13.51
CA ASP A 72 -16.05 21.01 -12.24
C ASP A 72 -14.76 20.18 -12.24
N ILE A 73 -14.77 18.99 -12.84
CA ILE A 73 -13.63 18.07 -12.89
C ILE A 73 -12.49 18.67 -13.72
N LEU A 74 -12.84 19.41 -14.78
CA LEU A 74 -11.89 20.11 -15.65
C LEU A 74 -11.23 21.34 -15.01
N THR A 75 -11.58 21.68 -13.76
CA THR A 75 -10.88 22.72 -12.98
C THR A 75 -9.51 22.27 -12.45
N LEU A 76 -9.19 20.98 -12.58
CA LEU A 76 -7.82 20.47 -12.45
C LEU A 76 -7.22 20.32 -13.85
N GLY A 77 -6.18 21.10 -14.14
CA GLY A 77 -5.51 21.09 -15.43
C GLY A 77 -4.93 19.72 -15.79
N ARG A 78 -4.90 19.43 -17.10
CA ARG A 78 -4.40 18.14 -17.61
C ARG A 78 -2.91 17.91 -17.33
N GLU A 79 -2.14 18.99 -17.15
CA GLU A 79 -0.70 18.99 -16.87
C GLU A 79 -0.40 19.39 -15.42
N GLU A 80 -1.33 19.15 -14.49
CA GLU A 80 -1.12 19.37 -13.05
C GLU A 80 -0.79 18.05 -12.32
N ASN A 81 -0.10 18.15 -11.19
CA ASN A 81 0.04 17.03 -10.27
C ASN A 81 -1.29 16.76 -9.53
N PHE A 82 -1.54 15.50 -9.16
CA PHE A 82 -2.75 15.07 -8.46
C PHE A 82 -2.40 14.39 -7.14
N SER A 83 -3.15 14.72 -6.09
CA SER A 83 -2.98 14.17 -4.75
C SER A 83 -4.32 14.10 -4.02
N LEU A 84 -4.62 12.97 -3.41
CA LEU A 84 -5.83 12.75 -2.62
C LEU A 84 -5.79 13.40 -1.23
N PHE A 85 -4.61 13.84 -0.78
CA PHE A 85 -4.50 14.64 0.44
C PHE A 85 -5.12 16.03 0.24
N ILE A 86 -5.06 16.58 -0.98
CA ILE A 86 -5.59 17.90 -1.33
C ILE A 86 -7.14 17.87 -1.36
N PRO A 87 -7.84 18.70 -0.57
CA PRO A 87 -9.31 18.68 -0.50
C PRO A 87 -10.01 18.89 -1.85
N LYS A 88 -9.53 19.85 -2.67
CA LYS A 88 -10.07 20.08 -4.03
C LYS A 88 -10.01 18.79 -4.86
N HIS A 89 -8.82 18.19 -4.97
CA HIS A 89 -8.59 16.98 -5.77
C HIS A 89 -9.45 15.81 -5.32
N ARG A 90 -9.59 15.63 -4.00
CA ARG A 90 -10.42 14.58 -3.42
C ARG A 90 -11.91 14.72 -3.79
N ASN A 91 -12.42 15.95 -3.79
CA ASN A 91 -13.79 16.24 -4.23
C ASN A 91 -13.96 15.92 -5.73
N LEU A 92 -13.01 16.36 -6.57
CA LEU A 92 -13.04 16.07 -8.01
C LEU A 92 -12.98 14.57 -8.30
N SER A 93 -12.16 13.80 -7.56
CA SER A 93 -12.12 12.34 -7.69
C SER A 93 -13.43 11.69 -7.29
N ALA A 94 -14.07 12.10 -6.20
CA ALA A 94 -15.36 11.56 -5.80
C ALA A 94 -16.44 11.80 -6.86
N LYS A 95 -16.46 12.99 -7.49
CA LYS A 95 -17.38 13.31 -8.60
C LYS A 95 -17.15 12.39 -9.81
N LEU A 96 -15.90 12.23 -10.25
CA LEU A 96 -15.57 11.38 -11.39
C LEU A 96 -15.84 9.89 -11.14
N ILE A 97 -15.53 9.40 -9.93
CA ILE A 97 -15.86 8.04 -9.50
C ILE A 97 -17.38 7.81 -9.60
N ASN A 98 -18.19 8.74 -9.08
CA ASN A 98 -19.65 8.63 -9.14
C ASN A 98 -20.17 8.57 -10.58
N ILE A 99 -19.62 9.37 -11.50
CA ILE A 99 -19.96 9.31 -12.93
C ILE A 99 -19.71 7.91 -13.50
N PHE A 100 -18.53 7.33 -13.23
CA PHE A 100 -18.19 5.98 -13.71
C PHE A 100 -19.01 4.86 -13.05
N LEU A 101 -19.36 5.01 -11.77
CA LEU A 101 -20.21 4.05 -11.06
C LEU A 101 -21.66 4.07 -11.56
N GLN A 102 -22.16 5.22 -12.02
CA GLN A 102 -23.53 5.38 -12.53
C GLN A 102 -23.74 4.85 -13.95
N ALA A 103 -22.67 4.53 -14.69
CA ALA A 103 -22.79 3.92 -16.01
C ALA A 103 -23.58 2.60 -15.95
N GLU A 104 -24.54 2.41 -16.85
CA GLU A 104 -25.51 1.30 -16.79
C GLU A 104 -24.87 -0.09 -16.95
N ASN A 105 -23.81 -0.18 -17.75
CA ASN A 105 -23.12 -1.42 -18.10
C ASN A 105 -21.67 -1.11 -18.56
N PRO A 106 -20.80 -2.11 -18.77
CA PRO A 106 -19.40 -1.86 -19.14
C PRO A 106 -19.22 -1.12 -20.47
N LYS A 107 -20.14 -1.28 -21.42
CA LYS A 107 -20.07 -0.60 -22.72
C LYS A 107 -20.35 0.90 -22.58
N HIS A 108 -21.37 1.25 -21.79
CA HIS A 108 -21.65 2.64 -21.44
C HIS A 108 -20.47 3.27 -20.66
N LEU A 109 -19.90 2.53 -19.71
CA LEU A 109 -18.70 2.98 -18.99
C LEU A 109 -17.54 3.25 -19.95
N LEU A 110 -17.27 2.36 -20.90
CA LEU A 110 -16.21 2.53 -21.90
C LEU A 110 -16.41 3.82 -22.70
N SER A 111 -17.62 4.09 -23.19
CA SER A 111 -17.92 5.32 -23.92
C SER A 111 -17.66 6.59 -23.10
N ILE A 112 -18.14 6.63 -21.84
CA ILE A 112 -17.89 7.76 -20.94
C ILE A 112 -16.39 7.90 -20.63
N ALA A 113 -15.71 6.79 -20.39
CA ALA A 113 -14.27 6.77 -20.08
C ALA A 113 -13.44 7.29 -21.26
N CYS A 114 -13.73 6.89 -22.50
CA CYS A 114 -13.07 7.42 -23.69
C CYS A 114 -13.29 8.94 -23.86
N TYR A 115 -14.48 9.45 -23.54
CA TYR A 115 -14.74 10.90 -23.57
C TYR A 115 -13.91 11.65 -22.52
N ALA A 116 -13.82 11.11 -21.31
CA ALA A 116 -13.09 11.69 -20.19
C ALA A 116 -11.56 11.62 -20.36
N HIS A 117 -11.03 10.54 -20.94
CA HIS A 117 -9.60 10.25 -21.07
C HIS A 117 -8.77 11.43 -21.63
N ASP A 118 -9.27 12.08 -22.69
CA ASP A 118 -8.53 13.15 -23.37
C ASP A 118 -8.71 14.53 -22.73
N ARG A 119 -9.60 14.66 -21.74
CA ARG A 119 -9.99 15.94 -21.12
C ARG A 119 -9.55 16.05 -19.67
N VAL A 120 -9.72 14.98 -18.90
CA VAL A 120 -9.43 14.93 -17.48
C VAL A 120 -7.93 14.76 -17.25
N ASN A 121 -7.43 15.30 -16.13
CA ASN A 121 -6.07 15.03 -15.65
C ASN A 121 -5.76 13.51 -15.64
N PRO A 122 -4.65 13.04 -16.26
CA PRO A 122 -4.38 11.61 -16.42
C PRO A 122 -4.29 10.84 -15.10
N TYR A 123 -3.66 11.41 -14.07
CA TYR A 123 -3.57 10.76 -12.75
C TYR A 123 -4.95 10.61 -12.11
N LEU A 124 -5.77 11.66 -12.14
CA LEU A 124 -7.14 11.65 -11.65
C LEU A 124 -8.02 10.65 -12.42
N PHE A 125 -7.91 10.62 -13.75
CA PHE A 125 -8.66 9.72 -14.61
C PHE A 125 -8.36 8.26 -14.28
N ILE A 126 -7.09 7.87 -14.25
CA ILE A 126 -6.67 6.50 -13.95
C ILE A 126 -7.09 6.10 -12.53
N TYR A 127 -6.93 6.98 -11.54
CA TYR A 127 -7.39 6.72 -10.18
C TYR A 127 -8.91 6.47 -10.14
N ALA A 128 -9.71 7.38 -10.67
CA ALA A 128 -11.16 7.27 -10.63
C ALA A 128 -11.69 6.06 -11.40
N LEU A 129 -11.11 5.77 -12.57
CA LEU A 129 -11.43 4.57 -13.34
C LEU A 129 -11.06 3.30 -12.56
N SER A 130 -9.88 3.27 -11.94
CA SER A 130 -9.44 2.13 -11.11
C SER A 130 -10.40 1.85 -9.97
N VAL A 131 -10.78 2.89 -9.22
CA VAL A 131 -11.77 2.78 -8.13
C VAL A 131 -13.10 2.26 -8.67
N ALA A 132 -13.63 2.82 -9.76
CA ALA A 132 -14.89 2.38 -10.33
C ALA A 132 -14.84 0.89 -10.74
N LEU A 133 -13.80 0.46 -11.45
CA LEU A 133 -13.63 -0.93 -11.91
C LEU A 133 -13.48 -1.91 -10.74
N ILE A 134 -12.91 -1.50 -9.61
CA ILE A 134 -12.80 -2.36 -8.41
C ILE A 134 -14.15 -2.51 -7.69
N HIS A 135 -15.04 -1.52 -7.79
CA HIS A 135 -16.30 -1.51 -7.02
C HIS A 135 -17.52 -1.97 -7.82
N ARG A 136 -17.53 -1.83 -9.15
CA ARG A 136 -18.65 -2.29 -9.97
C ARG A 136 -18.73 -3.83 -9.99
N LYS A 137 -19.95 -4.35 -9.93
CA LYS A 137 -20.21 -5.80 -9.91
C LYS A 137 -19.90 -6.47 -11.25
N ASP A 138 -20.09 -5.75 -12.35
CA ASP A 138 -19.92 -6.22 -13.74
C ASP A 138 -18.46 -6.17 -14.24
N THR A 139 -17.53 -5.67 -13.43
CA THR A 139 -16.08 -5.58 -13.73
C THR A 139 -15.23 -6.36 -12.73
N LYS A 140 -15.83 -7.19 -11.86
CA LYS A 140 -15.10 -7.89 -10.79
C LYS A 140 -13.95 -8.78 -11.28
N SER A 141 -14.13 -9.40 -12.45
CA SER A 141 -13.14 -10.27 -13.10
C SER A 141 -12.04 -9.49 -13.83
N LEU A 142 -12.15 -8.16 -13.90
CA LEU A 142 -11.19 -7.34 -14.62
C LEU A 142 -9.88 -7.19 -13.87
N LYS A 143 -8.78 -7.34 -14.60
CA LYS A 143 -7.44 -7.05 -14.11
C LYS A 143 -7.04 -5.64 -14.50
N ILE A 144 -6.72 -4.84 -13.51
CA ILE A 144 -6.22 -3.48 -13.74
C ILE A 144 -4.69 -3.56 -13.85
N PRO A 145 -4.07 -2.89 -14.86
CA PRO A 145 -2.62 -2.80 -14.96
C PRO A 145 -2.01 -2.21 -13.71
N ASN A 146 -0.76 -2.58 -13.45
CA ASN A 146 -0.08 -2.06 -12.29
C ASN A 146 0.25 -0.57 -12.49
N GLN A 147 0.09 0.22 -11.43
CA GLN A 147 0.36 1.67 -11.46
C GLN A 147 1.78 1.99 -11.94
N ILE A 148 2.77 1.11 -11.67
CA ILE A 148 4.14 1.28 -12.16
C ILE A 148 4.26 1.17 -13.68
N GLN A 149 3.36 0.42 -14.34
CA GLN A 149 3.34 0.32 -15.81
C GLN A 149 2.65 1.54 -16.43
N THR A 150 1.64 2.10 -15.76
CA THR A 150 0.91 3.28 -16.25
C THR A 150 1.65 4.59 -15.97
N PHE A 151 2.23 4.74 -14.78
CA PHE A 151 2.98 5.92 -14.34
C PHE A 151 4.32 5.52 -13.71
N PRO A 152 5.26 4.98 -14.51
CA PRO A 152 6.59 4.59 -14.06
C PRO A 152 7.37 5.76 -13.43
N ASP A 153 7.02 6.99 -13.77
CA ASP A 153 7.64 8.25 -13.30
C ASP A 153 7.52 8.49 -11.80
N LYS A 154 6.57 7.81 -11.16
CA LYS A 154 6.41 7.81 -9.70
C LYS A 154 7.34 6.80 -8.99
N TYR A 155 8.07 5.98 -9.73
CA TYR A 155 8.79 4.82 -9.21
C TYR A 155 10.27 4.80 -9.59
N PHE A 156 10.63 5.27 -10.78
CA PHE A 156 12.01 5.24 -11.27
C PHE A 156 12.69 6.61 -11.19
N ASP A 157 14.00 6.60 -11.00
CA ASP A 157 14.87 7.77 -11.13
C ASP A 157 14.63 8.47 -12.49
N SER A 158 14.57 9.80 -12.48
CA SER A 158 14.23 10.58 -13.67
C SER A 158 15.19 10.37 -14.84
N GLN A 159 16.45 10.01 -14.56
CA GLN A 159 17.45 9.70 -15.60
C GLN A 159 17.06 8.51 -16.48
N VAL A 160 16.33 7.53 -15.93
CA VAL A 160 15.90 6.31 -16.62
C VAL A 160 15.02 6.62 -17.82
N PHE A 161 14.22 7.69 -17.76
CA PHE A 161 13.33 8.06 -18.88
C PHE A 161 14.09 8.60 -20.08
N SER A 162 15.19 9.34 -19.86
CA SER A 162 16.03 9.81 -20.96
C SER A 162 16.71 8.63 -21.65
N GLN A 163 17.28 7.72 -20.85
CA GLN A 163 17.92 6.49 -21.35
C GLN A 163 16.91 5.58 -22.05
N GLY A 164 15.69 5.47 -21.51
CA GLY A 164 14.60 4.68 -22.10
C GLY A 164 14.18 5.20 -23.47
N LYS A 165 14.05 6.51 -23.64
CA LYS A 165 13.75 7.13 -24.94
C LYS A 165 14.87 6.88 -25.95
N GLU A 166 16.13 7.02 -25.53
CA GLU A 166 17.29 6.70 -26.37
C GLU A 166 17.26 5.23 -26.83
N GLU A 167 17.07 4.29 -25.90
CA GLU A 167 16.98 2.86 -26.19
C GLU A 167 15.81 2.53 -27.13
N MET A 168 14.64 3.14 -26.90
CA MET A 168 13.46 2.94 -27.73
C MET A 168 13.64 3.45 -29.16
N THR A 169 14.39 4.55 -29.34
CA THR A 169 14.59 5.21 -30.62
C THR A 169 15.74 4.58 -31.43
N VAL A 170 16.83 4.20 -30.76
CA VAL A 170 18.08 3.79 -31.42
C VAL A 170 18.16 2.27 -31.60
N VAL A 171 17.66 1.50 -30.64
CA VAL A 171 17.89 0.05 -30.58
C VAL A 171 16.65 -0.72 -31.07
N PRO A 172 16.78 -1.60 -32.09
CA PRO A 172 15.68 -2.43 -32.58
C PRO A 172 15.04 -3.27 -31.47
N GLN A 173 13.71 -3.46 -31.56
CA GLN A 173 12.98 -4.33 -30.63
C GLN A 173 13.58 -5.75 -30.61
N GLY A 174 13.76 -6.31 -29.42
CA GLY A 174 14.40 -7.62 -29.21
C GLY A 174 15.91 -7.57 -28.99
N LEU A 175 16.59 -6.47 -29.34
CA LEU A 175 18.00 -6.24 -29.02
C LEU A 175 18.21 -5.28 -27.84
N ARG A 176 17.12 -4.71 -27.32
CA ARG A 176 17.16 -3.74 -26.22
C ARG A 176 17.66 -4.38 -24.94
N ARG A 177 18.46 -3.64 -24.17
CA ARG A 177 18.98 -4.08 -22.86
C ARG A 177 18.24 -3.38 -21.73
N PRO A 178 18.03 -4.07 -20.59
CA PRO A 178 17.47 -3.42 -19.42
C PRO A 178 18.35 -2.27 -18.93
N ILE A 179 17.73 -1.13 -18.62
CA ILE A 179 18.38 0.04 -18.02
C ILE A 179 18.51 -0.21 -16.52
N GLU A 180 19.74 -0.30 -16.01
CA GLU A 180 20.01 -0.63 -14.60
C GLU A 180 19.96 0.63 -13.72
N ILE A 181 19.06 0.64 -12.74
CA ILE A 181 18.97 1.69 -11.72
C ILE A 181 20.03 1.44 -10.64
N PRO A 182 20.91 2.42 -10.35
CA PRO A 182 21.85 2.28 -9.24
C PRO A 182 21.11 2.23 -7.90
N ARG A 183 21.60 1.43 -6.95
CA ARG A 183 21.03 1.37 -5.59
C ARG A 183 21.10 2.72 -4.88
N ASP A 184 22.16 3.48 -5.15
CA ASP A 184 22.44 4.76 -4.53
C ASP A 184 22.19 5.89 -5.55
N TYR A 185 20.97 6.43 -5.56
CA TYR A 185 20.58 7.52 -6.48
C TYR A 185 20.00 8.74 -5.78
N THR A 186 19.32 8.57 -4.64
CA THR A 186 18.75 9.70 -3.87
C THR A 186 19.78 10.38 -2.97
N ALA A 187 20.66 9.59 -2.36
CA ALA A 187 21.79 10.01 -1.53
C ALA A 187 22.94 8.98 -1.61
N SER A 188 24.02 9.22 -0.85
CA SER A 188 25.11 8.26 -0.63
C SER A 188 25.14 7.83 0.84
N ASP A 189 25.98 6.85 1.18
CA ASP A 189 26.19 6.39 2.56
C ASP A 189 26.70 7.47 3.54
N LEU A 190 27.04 8.68 3.05
CA LEU A 190 27.30 9.85 3.88
C LEU A 190 26.05 10.35 4.61
N GLU A 191 24.86 10.11 4.04
CA GLU A 191 23.57 10.36 4.67
C GLU A 191 23.14 9.12 5.45
N GLU A 192 22.97 9.25 6.77
CA GLU A 192 22.68 8.11 7.65
C GLU A 192 21.35 7.42 7.29
N GLU A 193 20.34 8.20 6.88
CA GLU A 193 19.04 7.66 6.47
C GLU A 193 19.10 6.89 5.13
N HIS A 194 20.17 7.04 4.35
CA HIS A 194 20.38 6.31 3.09
C HIS A 194 20.56 4.81 3.30
N ARG A 195 21.02 4.38 4.48
CA ARG A 195 21.21 2.95 4.80
C ARG A 195 19.94 2.11 4.68
N VAL A 196 18.77 2.74 4.82
CA VAL A 196 17.45 2.12 4.68
C VAL A 196 16.70 2.55 3.41
N ALA A 197 17.40 3.17 2.44
CA ALA A 197 16.82 3.54 1.13
C ALA A 197 16.28 2.32 0.38
N TYR A 198 16.97 1.16 0.45
CA TYR A 198 16.50 -0.09 -0.16
C TYR A 198 15.10 -0.53 0.31
N TRP A 199 14.66 -0.05 1.48
CA TRP A 199 13.34 -0.31 2.03
C TRP A 199 12.37 0.82 1.70
N ARG A 200 12.78 2.09 1.94
CA ARG A 200 11.92 3.27 1.68
C ARG A 200 11.52 3.40 0.21
N GLU A 201 12.46 3.07 -0.66
CA GLU A 201 12.38 3.29 -2.10
C GLU A 201 12.12 2.00 -2.88
N ASP A 202 11.83 0.89 -2.18
CA ASP A 202 11.40 -0.34 -2.83
C ASP A 202 10.12 -0.08 -3.64
N LEU A 203 10.07 -0.66 -4.83
CA LEU A 203 8.96 -0.44 -5.75
C LEU A 203 7.69 -1.14 -5.25
N GLY A 204 7.84 -2.34 -4.68
CA GLY A 204 6.74 -3.17 -4.22
C GLY A 204 6.04 -2.62 -2.99
N ILE A 205 6.78 -2.04 -2.04
CA ILE A 205 6.18 -1.42 -0.85
C ILE A 205 5.41 -0.14 -1.19
N ASN A 206 5.94 0.69 -2.09
CA ASN A 206 5.25 1.90 -2.55
C ASN A 206 3.99 1.52 -3.38
N LEU A 207 4.06 0.44 -4.15
CA LEU A 207 2.90 -0.15 -4.81
C LEU A 207 1.86 -0.68 -3.83
N HIS A 208 2.28 -1.39 -2.78
CA HIS A 208 1.38 -1.85 -1.72
C HIS A 208 0.63 -0.68 -1.08
N HIS A 209 1.35 0.38 -0.71
CA HIS A 209 0.78 1.57 -0.08
C HIS A 209 -0.24 2.27 -0.99
N TRP A 210 0.09 2.46 -2.28
CA TRP A 210 -0.86 2.95 -3.28
C TRP A 210 -2.11 2.07 -3.38
N HIS A 211 -1.94 0.76 -3.55
CA HIS A 211 -3.06 -0.17 -3.71
C HIS A 211 -3.93 -0.24 -2.45
N TRP A 212 -3.35 -0.13 -1.27
CA TRP A 212 -4.09 -0.08 -0.01
C TRP A 212 -5.03 1.13 0.01
N HIS A 213 -4.52 2.33 -0.31
CA HIS A 213 -5.34 3.55 -0.39
C HIS A 213 -6.32 3.56 -1.58
N LEU A 214 -6.03 2.81 -2.66
CA LEU A 214 -6.96 2.58 -3.77
C LEU A 214 -8.14 1.70 -3.35
N VAL A 215 -7.89 0.66 -2.55
CA VAL A 215 -8.93 -0.25 -2.02
C VAL A 215 -9.70 0.40 -0.88
N TYR A 216 -9.06 1.21 -0.05
CA TYR A 216 -9.66 1.87 1.12
C TYR A 216 -9.68 3.40 0.99
N PRO A 217 -10.30 3.98 -0.05
CA PRO A 217 -10.35 5.42 -0.24
C PRO A 217 -11.14 6.11 0.89
N THR A 218 -10.80 7.37 1.15
CA THR A 218 -11.38 8.19 2.21
C THR A 218 -12.70 8.85 1.83
N ASP A 219 -12.93 9.10 0.54
CA ASP A 219 -14.07 9.81 -0.01
C ASP A 219 -14.50 9.17 -1.35
N GLY A 220 -15.80 9.22 -1.66
CA GLY A 220 -16.35 8.59 -2.87
C GLY A 220 -17.75 8.03 -2.72
N GLY A 221 -18.42 8.29 -1.59
CA GLY A 221 -19.75 7.75 -1.29
C GLY A 221 -19.70 6.37 -0.62
N GLU A 222 -20.81 6.01 0.03
CA GLU A 222 -20.90 4.86 0.92
C GLU A 222 -20.48 3.52 0.27
N ILE A 223 -20.82 3.32 -1.01
CA ILE A 223 -20.46 2.11 -1.78
C ILE A 223 -18.94 1.92 -1.86
N VAL A 224 -18.19 3.02 -1.88
CA VAL A 224 -16.75 3.05 -2.09
C VAL A 224 -16.01 3.11 -0.75
N THR A 225 -16.48 3.88 0.21
CA THR A 225 -15.74 4.16 1.45
C THR A 225 -16.08 3.21 2.60
N LYS A 226 -17.34 2.76 2.73
CA LYS A 226 -17.83 1.97 3.86
C LYS A 226 -17.45 0.50 3.74
N LYS A 227 -16.18 0.21 3.96
CA LYS A 227 -15.63 -1.14 4.09
C LYS A 227 -15.49 -1.56 5.54
N ASP A 228 -15.56 -2.87 5.77
CA ASP A 228 -15.47 -3.46 7.11
C ASP A 228 -14.15 -3.06 7.80
N ARG A 229 -14.26 -2.48 9.00
CA ARG A 229 -13.15 -2.13 9.89
C ARG A 229 -12.01 -1.33 9.22
N ARG A 230 -12.33 -0.50 8.23
CA ARG A 230 -11.31 0.21 7.44
C ARG A 230 -10.51 1.25 8.23
N GLY A 231 -11.07 1.82 9.29
CA GLY A 231 -10.35 2.71 10.19
C GLY A 231 -9.38 1.92 11.07
N GLU A 232 -9.77 0.76 11.56
CA GLU A 232 -8.85 -0.13 12.29
C GLU A 232 -7.74 -0.64 11.38
N LEU A 233 -8.07 -0.96 10.13
CA LEU A 233 -7.09 -1.39 9.14
C LEU A 233 -6.14 -0.25 8.76
N PHE A 234 -6.61 1.00 8.69
CA PHE A 234 -5.75 2.17 8.54
C PHE A 234 -4.70 2.21 9.66
N TYR A 235 -5.12 2.08 10.93
CA TYR A 235 -4.20 1.99 12.05
C TYR A 235 -3.22 0.82 11.87
N TYR A 236 -3.75 -0.39 11.66
CA TYR A 236 -2.93 -1.60 11.73
C TYR A 236 -1.91 -1.71 10.61
N SER A 237 -2.31 -1.44 9.36
CA SER A 237 -1.39 -1.47 8.22
C SER A 237 -0.23 -0.48 8.40
N HIS A 238 -0.51 0.73 8.89
CA HIS A 238 0.53 1.73 9.15
C HIS A 238 1.36 1.43 10.39
N GLN A 239 0.78 0.86 11.44
CA GLN A 239 1.53 0.38 12.61
C GLN A 239 2.53 -0.71 12.21
N GLN A 240 2.12 -1.63 11.33
CA GLN A 240 2.98 -2.69 10.81
C GLN A 240 4.09 -2.12 9.88
N ILE A 241 3.79 -1.11 9.07
CA ILE A 241 4.79 -0.36 8.30
C ILE A 241 5.86 0.24 9.22
N VAL A 242 5.46 0.94 10.30
CA VAL A 242 6.40 1.55 11.26
C VAL A 242 7.20 0.48 12.02
N ALA A 243 6.57 -0.63 12.42
CA ALA A 243 7.25 -1.74 13.09
C ALA A 243 8.29 -2.40 12.19
N ARG A 244 7.94 -2.70 10.94
CA ARG A 244 8.86 -3.25 9.93
C ARG A 244 10.01 -2.27 9.64
N TYR A 245 9.72 -0.99 9.46
CA TYR A 245 10.75 0.03 9.26
C TYR A 245 11.71 0.12 10.45
N ASN A 246 11.21 0.11 11.68
CA ASN A 246 12.05 0.08 12.88
C ASN A 246 12.92 -1.18 12.97
N PHE A 247 12.41 -2.33 12.53
CA PHE A 247 13.20 -3.55 12.43
C PHE A 247 14.38 -3.36 11.47
N GLU A 248 14.13 -2.78 10.30
CA GLU A 248 15.19 -2.51 9.31
C GLU A 248 16.19 -1.47 9.79
N ARG A 249 15.74 -0.44 10.52
CA ARG A 249 16.62 0.51 11.20
C ARG A 249 17.61 -0.22 12.10
N PHE A 250 17.14 -1.18 12.90
CA PHE A 250 18.02 -1.96 13.78
C PHE A 250 19.01 -2.82 13.00
N CYS A 251 18.57 -3.43 11.89
CA CYS A 251 19.44 -4.18 10.99
C CYS A 251 20.53 -3.31 10.31
N ASN A 252 20.36 -1.98 10.30
CA ASN A 252 21.31 -1.04 9.69
C ASN A 252 21.95 -0.08 10.73
N ALA A 253 22.02 -0.52 11.99
CA ALA A 253 22.63 0.22 13.10
C ALA A 253 22.02 1.61 13.36
N LEU A 254 20.71 1.75 13.11
CA LEU A 254 19.91 2.93 13.41
C LEU A 254 18.98 2.64 14.59
N LYS A 255 18.68 3.67 15.39
CA LYS A 255 17.69 3.61 16.47
C LYS A 255 16.25 3.58 15.93
N ARG A 256 15.24 3.31 16.78
CA ARG A 256 13.82 3.47 16.39
C ARG A 256 13.59 4.89 15.86
N VAL A 257 12.71 5.01 14.89
CA VAL A 257 12.33 6.30 14.32
C VAL A 257 11.78 7.23 15.40
N GLU A 258 12.24 8.48 15.39
CA GLU A 258 11.74 9.50 16.33
C GLU A 258 10.41 10.06 15.84
N ARG A 259 9.39 10.02 16.70
CA ARG A 259 8.07 10.58 16.40
C ARG A 259 8.16 12.09 16.15
N LEU A 260 7.47 12.57 15.12
CA LEU A 260 7.37 14.00 14.82
C LEU A 260 6.30 14.66 15.71
N THR A 261 6.71 15.15 16.88
CA THR A 261 5.81 15.72 17.90
C THR A 261 5.97 17.23 18.09
N ASP A 262 7.15 17.77 17.79
CA ASP A 262 7.41 19.21 17.71
C ASP A 262 7.23 19.67 16.26
N TRP A 263 6.11 20.35 15.99
CA TRP A 263 5.75 20.85 14.66
C TRP A 263 6.21 22.29 14.43
N GLN A 264 6.79 22.93 15.44
CA GLN A 264 7.34 24.29 15.35
C GLN A 264 8.88 24.28 15.31
N GLY A 265 9.50 23.14 15.63
CA GLY A 265 10.94 22.92 15.49
C GLY A 265 11.39 22.50 14.08
N PRO A 266 12.70 22.60 13.79
CA PRO A 266 13.27 22.22 12.51
C PRO A 266 13.23 20.69 12.28
N ILE A 267 12.95 20.31 11.04
CA ILE A 267 13.01 18.91 10.57
C ILE A 267 14.42 18.64 10.05
N LYS A 268 15.17 17.83 10.80
CA LYS A 268 16.58 17.51 10.51
C LYS A 268 16.75 16.76 9.20
N GLU A 269 15.83 15.84 8.89
CA GLU A 269 15.96 14.93 7.74
C GLU A 269 15.66 15.66 6.42
N ALA A 270 16.67 15.80 5.57
CA ALA A 270 16.52 16.18 4.18
C ALA A 270 16.06 15.00 3.32
N TYR A 271 15.43 15.27 2.18
CA TYR A 271 15.20 14.26 1.15
C TYR A 271 15.10 14.87 -0.25
N PHE A 272 15.89 14.31 -1.18
CA PHE A 272 15.94 14.71 -2.58
C PHE A 272 15.51 13.54 -3.47
N PRO A 273 14.24 13.49 -3.90
CA PRO A 273 13.61 12.27 -4.41
C PRO A 273 14.12 11.79 -5.78
N LYS A 274 14.69 12.68 -6.60
CA LYS A 274 15.12 12.39 -7.99
C LYS A 274 13.99 11.85 -8.89
N LEU A 275 12.74 12.25 -8.61
CA LEU A 275 11.57 11.88 -9.42
C LEU A 275 11.08 13.10 -10.19
N ASP A 276 10.73 12.89 -11.46
CA ASP A 276 10.09 13.88 -12.32
C ASP A 276 8.70 13.40 -12.73
N SER A 277 7.67 14.21 -12.53
CA SER A 277 6.34 13.90 -13.05
C SER A 277 6.33 14.08 -14.57
N LEU A 278 6.03 13.01 -15.30
CA LEU A 278 5.88 13.07 -16.76
C LEU A 278 4.59 13.80 -17.19
N VAL A 279 3.53 13.72 -16.36
CA VAL A 279 2.25 14.41 -16.61
C VAL A 279 2.38 15.91 -16.37
N ALA A 280 2.92 16.30 -15.21
CA ALA A 280 3.05 17.70 -14.84
C ALA A 280 4.29 18.39 -15.42
N LYS A 281 5.25 17.60 -15.93
CA LYS A 281 6.55 18.08 -16.48
C LYS A 281 7.32 18.92 -15.44
N ARG A 282 7.26 18.48 -14.19
CA ARG A 282 7.89 19.12 -13.02
C ARG A 282 8.55 18.05 -12.16
N ALA A 283 9.72 18.37 -11.61
CA ALA A 283 10.34 17.56 -10.57
C ALA A 283 9.47 17.55 -9.31
N TYR A 284 9.50 16.46 -8.54
CA TYR A 284 9.00 16.50 -7.16
C TYR A 284 9.95 17.36 -6.32
N PRO A 285 9.46 18.43 -5.66
CA PRO A 285 10.32 19.28 -4.84
C PRO A 285 10.99 18.50 -3.71
N ALA A 286 12.26 18.81 -3.49
CA ALA A 286 13.03 18.28 -2.37
C ALA A 286 12.73 19.03 -1.07
N ARG A 287 12.96 18.38 0.07
CA ARG A 287 13.02 19.05 1.37
C ARG A 287 14.48 19.13 1.80
N VAL A 288 15.01 20.35 1.96
CA VAL A 288 16.35 20.55 2.52
C VAL A 288 16.34 20.41 4.04
N GLN A 289 17.51 20.19 4.65
CA GLN A 289 17.65 20.06 6.09
C GLN A 289 17.15 21.30 6.84
N ASP A 290 16.63 21.08 8.05
CA ASP A 290 16.23 22.11 9.02
C ASP A 290 15.09 23.04 8.57
N MET A 291 14.29 22.64 7.56
CA MET A 291 13.02 23.30 7.26
C MET A 291 12.00 23.10 8.39
N THR A 292 11.13 24.08 8.62
CA THR A 292 10.08 24.05 9.65
C THR A 292 8.69 24.03 8.99
N MET A 293 7.72 23.32 9.58
CA MET A 293 6.34 23.38 9.08
C MET A 293 5.81 24.82 9.15
N GLN A 294 5.02 25.20 8.16
CA GLN A 294 4.46 26.55 8.04
C GLN A 294 2.96 26.46 7.77
N ASP A 295 2.23 27.51 8.14
CA ASP A 295 0.81 27.65 7.83
C ASP A 295 0.59 27.59 6.31
N LEU A 296 -0.38 26.80 5.88
CA LEU A 296 -0.72 26.65 4.47
C LEU A 296 -1.86 27.59 4.09
N ASP A 297 -1.65 28.39 3.06
CA ASP A 297 -2.70 29.19 2.42
C ASP A 297 -2.53 29.08 0.90
N ILE A 298 -3.20 28.09 0.32
CA ILE A 298 -3.15 27.78 -1.12
C ILE A 298 -4.58 27.77 -1.66
N PRO A 299 -5.19 28.95 -1.91
CA PRO A 299 -6.61 29.06 -2.24
C PRO A 299 -7.02 28.26 -3.47
N GLY A 300 -6.16 28.19 -4.49
CA GLY A 300 -6.41 27.43 -5.72
C GLY A 300 -6.59 25.92 -5.52
N GLN A 301 -6.17 25.40 -4.36
CA GLN A 301 -6.27 24.00 -3.95
C GLN A 301 -7.29 23.78 -2.82
N ASN A 302 -8.05 24.81 -2.42
CA ASN A 302 -8.92 24.83 -1.24
C ASN A 302 -8.19 24.43 0.05
N ILE A 303 -6.94 24.87 0.21
CA ILE A 303 -6.13 24.63 1.40
C ILE A 303 -6.00 25.93 2.17
N LYS A 304 -6.46 25.94 3.41
CA LYS A 304 -6.17 26.95 4.41
C LYS A 304 -6.15 26.30 5.78
N VAL A 305 -4.98 26.18 6.38
CA VAL A 305 -4.79 25.52 7.68
C VAL A 305 -3.54 26.07 8.37
N ASP A 306 -3.67 26.39 9.66
CA ASP A 306 -2.55 26.88 10.46
C ASP A 306 -1.93 25.71 11.25
N VAL A 307 -0.64 25.81 11.60
CA VAL A 307 0.00 24.83 12.52
C VAL A 307 -0.78 24.73 13.84
N ASP A 308 -1.37 25.84 14.28
CA ASP A 308 -2.23 25.87 15.47
C ASP A 308 -3.56 25.09 15.30
N ASP A 309 -4.11 24.98 14.08
CA ASP A 309 -5.27 24.10 13.82
C ASP A 309 -4.91 22.64 14.07
N MET A 310 -3.75 22.22 13.58
CA MET A 310 -3.22 20.87 13.79
C MET A 310 -3.06 20.56 15.28
N ILE A 311 -2.50 21.51 16.05
CA ILE A 311 -2.34 21.40 17.50
C ILE A 311 -3.71 21.25 18.17
N ARG A 312 -4.69 22.06 17.80
CA ARG A 312 -6.07 21.95 18.32
C ARG A 312 -6.71 20.59 18.02
N TRP A 313 -6.56 20.08 16.80
CA TRP A 313 -7.10 18.77 16.42
C TRP A 313 -6.45 17.64 17.23
N ARG A 314 -5.12 17.65 17.34
CA ARG A 314 -4.35 16.71 18.17
C ARG A 314 -4.86 16.68 19.60
N ASP A 315 -4.97 17.84 20.24
CA ASP A 315 -5.37 17.93 21.64
C ASP A 315 -6.82 17.45 21.86
N ARG A 316 -7.71 17.72 20.90
CA ARG A 316 -9.10 17.20 20.92
C ARG A 316 -9.16 15.68 20.77
N ILE A 317 -8.32 15.10 19.91
CA ILE A 317 -8.24 13.65 19.72
C ILE A 317 -7.70 12.97 20.99
N TYR A 318 -6.59 13.47 21.56
CA TYR A 318 -6.07 12.96 22.84
C TYR A 318 -7.09 13.08 23.97
N ARG A 319 -7.83 14.20 24.03
CA ARG A 319 -8.90 14.38 25.01
C ARG A 319 -10.02 13.37 24.83
N ALA A 320 -10.47 13.12 23.60
CA ALA A 320 -11.50 12.12 23.33
C ALA A 320 -11.06 10.70 23.74
N ILE A 321 -9.79 10.35 23.51
CA ILE A 321 -9.19 9.09 23.97
C ILE A 321 -9.19 9.03 25.51
N ALA A 322 -8.72 10.10 26.18
CA ALA A 322 -8.66 10.16 27.64
C ALA A 322 -10.05 10.12 28.31
N ASP A 323 -11.04 10.76 27.71
CA ASP A 323 -12.43 10.79 28.19
C ASP A 323 -13.18 9.48 27.88
N GLY A 324 -12.67 8.64 26.96
CA GLY A 324 -13.26 7.36 26.56
C GLY A 324 -14.45 7.46 25.59
N PHE A 325 -14.70 8.63 25.01
CA PHE A 325 -15.76 8.84 24.02
C PHE A 325 -15.43 9.99 23.05
N ILE A 326 -16.01 9.93 21.84
CA ILE A 326 -16.01 11.05 20.88
C ILE A 326 -17.35 11.79 20.89
N THR A 327 -17.38 13.03 20.38
CA THR A 327 -18.58 13.83 20.20
C THR A 327 -18.95 13.89 18.72
N ALA A 328 -20.07 13.26 18.35
CA ALA A 328 -20.59 13.27 16.99
C ALA A 328 -21.09 14.67 16.57
N THR A 329 -21.35 14.88 15.27
CA THR A 329 -21.84 16.18 14.75
C THR A 329 -23.14 16.68 15.41
N ASN A 330 -24.01 15.77 15.85
CA ASN A 330 -25.25 16.08 16.55
C ASN A 330 -25.06 16.36 18.06
N GLY A 331 -23.82 16.34 18.57
CA GLY A 331 -23.49 16.52 19.98
C GLY A 331 -23.61 15.26 20.85
N SER A 332 -24.08 14.13 20.30
CA SER A 332 -24.11 12.88 21.06
C SER A 332 -22.71 12.32 21.33
N LYS A 333 -22.56 11.62 22.45
CA LYS A 333 -21.31 10.93 22.81
C LYS A 333 -21.33 9.51 22.26
N MET A 334 -20.27 9.12 21.55
CA MET A 334 -20.06 7.74 21.11
C MET A 334 -18.85 7.17 21.88
N ASN A 335 -19.08 6.12 22.65
CA ASN A 335 -18.01 5.50 23.45
C ASN A 335 -16.95 4.88 22.54
N LEU A 336 -15.69 5.01 22.94
CA LEU A 336 -14.56 4.32 22.32
C LEU A 336 -14.36 2.99 23.05
N ASP A 337 -15.12 1.97 22.65
CA ASP A 337 -15.05 0.63 23.22
C ASP A 337 -13.92 -0.24 22.60
N ASP A 338 -13.72 -1.42 23.17
CA ASP A 338 -12.62 -2.31 22.81
C ASP A 338 -12.85 -3.15 21.53
N VAL A 339 -13.96 -2.91 20.83
CA VAL A 339 -14.37 -3.58 19.58
C VAL A 339 -14.38 -2.61 18.39
N THR A 340 -14.96 -1.42 18.55
CA THR A 340 -15.18 -0.42 17.50
C THR A 340 -14.39 0.88 17.70
N GLY A 341 -13.87 1.13 18.91
CA GLY A 341 -13.22 2.39 19.25
C GLY A 341 -12.01 2.71 18.37
N ILE A 342 -11.16 1.71 18.07
CA ILE A 342 -10.00 1.90 17.19
C ILE A 342 -10.43 2.18 15.74
N ASP A 343 -11.53 1.59 15.27
CA ASP A 343 -12.07 1.83 13.92
C ASP A 343 -12.62 3.26 13.79
N ILE A 344 -13.35 3.72 14.81
CA ILE A 344 -13.82 5.10 14.90
C ILE A 344 -12.63 6.07 14.90
N LEU A 345 -11.61 5.81 15.72
CA LEU A 345 -10.40 6.65 15.78
C LEU A 345 -9.64 6.65 14.46
N GLY A 346 -9.54 5.52 13.77
CA GLY A 346 -8.90 5.44 12.45
C GLY A 346 -9.59 6.34 11.43
N ASN A 347 -10.92 6.29 11.39
CA ASN A 347 -11.72 7.18 10.54
C ASN A 347 -11.60 8.65 10.93
N ILE A 348 -11.37 8.98 12.21
CA ILE A 348 -11.12 10.35 12.68
C ILE A 348 -9.72 10.83 12.27
N MET A 349 -8.69 9.99 12.47
CA MET A 349 -7.28 10.36 12.35
C MET A 349 -6.85 10.60 10.89
N GLU A 350 -7.11 9.63 9.99
CA GLU A 350 -6.92 9.81 8.54
C GLU A 350 -7.83 10.93 7.99
N SER A 351 -8.99 11.02 8.64
CA SER A 351 -10.26 11.60 8.22
C SER A 351 -10.84 10.99 6.94
N SER A 352 -11.65 9.94 7.10
CA SER A 352 -12.55 9.44 6.04
C SER A 352 -13.92 10.11 6.15
N GLU A 353 -14.76 9.98 5.12
CA GLU A 353 -16.14 10.50 5.13
C GLU A 353 -17.00 9.83 6.22
N LEU A 354 -16.50 8.73 6.80
CA LEU A 354 -17.07 8.01 7.93
C LEU A 354 -16.68 8.60 9.29
N SER A 355 -15.81 9.61 9.34
CA SER A 355 -15.47 10.31 10.58
C SER A 355 -16.73 10.90 11.22
N PRO A 356 -17.06 10.57 12.49
CA PRO A 356 -18.30 11.03 13.12
C PRO A 356 -18.40 12.55 13.27
N ASN A 357 -17.28 13.28 13.20
CA ASN A 357 -17.25 14.74 13.31
C ASN A 357 -15.95 15.35 12.75
N ARG A 358 -15.81 15.41 11.41
CA ARG A 358 -14.67 16.05 10.73
C ARG A 358 -14.46 17.52 11.15
N GLN A 359 -15.52 18.26 11.48
CA GLN A 359 -15.40 19.66 11.89
C GLN A 359 -14.69 19.80 13.25
N LEU A 360 -15.00 18.92 14.20
CA LEU A 360 -14.40 18.96 15.52
C LEU A 360 -12.97 18.40 15.54
N TYR A 361 -12.76 17.24 14.91
CA TYR A 361 -11.51 16.49 14.97
C TYR A 361 -10.55 16.74 13.81
N GLY A 362 -11.02 17.42 12.76
CA GLY A 362 -10.19 17.80 11.62
C GLY A 362 -9.82 16.67 10.68
N ASN A 363 -8.73 16.92 9.94
CA ASN A 363 -8.06 15.99 9.03
C ASN A 363 -6.57 15.95 9.39
N LEU A 364 -6.27 15.49 10.62
CA LEU A 364 -4.95 15.63 11.21
C LEU A 364 -3.87 14.91 10.38
N HIS A 365 -4.04 13.62 10.10
CA HIS A 365 -3.09 12.85 9.28
C HIS A 365 -2.88 13.50 7.91
N GLY A 366 -3.96 13.78 7.18
CA GLY A 366 -3.89 14.28 5.81
C GLY A 366 -3.30 15.69 5.70
N PHE A 367 -3.61 16.61 6.62
CA PHE A 367 -2.98 17.93 6.63
C PHE A 367 -1.52 17.87 7.11
N GLY A 368 -1.12 16.88 7.90
CA GLY A 368 0.29 16.66 8.21
C GLY A 368 1.10 16.30 6.96
N HIS A 369 0.57 15.43 6.10
CA HIS A 369 1.15 15.17 4.78
C HIS A 369 1.26 16.45 3.93
N LEU A 370 0.22 17.29 3.91
CA LEU A 370 0.23 18.53 3.15
C LEU A 370 1.23 19.57 3.69
N MET A 371 1.31 19.75 5.01
CA MET A 371 2.25 20.70 5.62
C MET A 371 3.70 20.31 5.33
N LEU A 372 3.99 19.00 5.39
CA LEU A 372 5.31 18.47 5.04
C LEU A 372 5.61 18.55 3.55
N SER A 373 4.60 18.36 2.69
CA SER A 373 4.78 18.35 1.24
C SER A 373 4.93 19.76 0.64
N TYR A 374 4.25 20.76 1.20
CA TYR A 374 4.32 22.17 0.80
C TYR A 374 5.28 23.00 1.65
N ILE A 375 6.11 22.37 2.49
CA ILE A 375 7.06 23.07 3.38
C ILE A 375 7.99 24.05 2.64
N HIS A 376 8.24 23.81 1.35
CA HIS A 376 9.08 24.64 0.48
C HIS A 376 8.32 25.80 -0.20
N ASP A 377 6.98 25.73 -0.32
CA ASP A 377 6.14 26.78 -0.92
C ASP A 377 4.72 26.81 -0.30
N PRO A 378 4.58 27.13 1.00
CA PRO A 378 3.33 26.96 1.76
C PRO A 378 2.21 27.93 1.35
N ARG A 379 2.54 28.98 0.59
CA ARG A 379 1.60 30.00 0.10
C ARG A 379 1.52 30.08 -1.42
N SER A 380 2.11 29.11 -2.12
CA SER A 380 2.16 29.06 -3.58
C SER A 380 2.78 30.32 -4.22
N HIS A 381 3.74 30.96 -3.56
CA HIS A 381 4.45 32.13 -4.08
C HIS A 381 5.39 31.76 -5.22
N HIS A 382 5.88 30.51 -5.22
CA HIS A 382 6.82 29.99 -6.20
C HIS A 382 6.15 29.09 -7.24
N LEU A 383 4.83 28.88 -7.12
CA LEU A 383 4.02 28.03 -8.01
C LEU A 383 4.55 26.59 -8.06
N GLU A 384 5.14 26.12 -6.97
CA GLU A 384 5.68 24.77 -6.86
C GLU A 384 4.58 23.75 -6.46
N PRO A 385 4.65 22.51 -6.96
CA PRO A 385 3.73 21.45 -6.56
C PRO A 385 4.08 20.88 -5.18
N PHE A 386 3.30 19.92 -4.69
CA PHE A 386 3.65 19.20 -3.46
C PHE A 386 4.89 18.29 -3.65
N GLY A 387 5.70 18.12 -2.60
CA GLY A 387 6.78 17.10 -2.54
C GLY A 387 6.26 15.66 -2.38
N VAL A 388 7.14 14.65 -2.47
CA VAL A 388 6.76 13.21 -2.51
C VAL A 388 5.86 12.73 -1.36
N ILE A 389 5.99 13.29 -0.16
CA ILE A 389 5.12 12.94 0.96
C ILE A 389 3.64 13.30 0.72
N GLY A 390 3.37 14.16 -0.26
CA GLY A 390 2.04 14.54 -0.71
C GLY A 390 1.38 13.56 -1.68
N ASP A 391 1.95 12.38 -1.96
CA ASP A 391 1.35 11.39 -2.87
C ASP A 391 1.47 9.97 -2.32
N PHE A 392 0.37 9.22 -2.32
CA PHE A 392 0.35 7.84 -1.84
C PHE A 392 1.32 6.90 -2.57
N THR A 393 1.68 7.17 -3.84
CA THR A 393 2.64 6.33 -4.57
C THR A 393 4.11 6.59 -4.19
N THR A 394 4.42 7.74 -3.59
CA THR A 394 5.80 8.18 -3.36
C THR A 394 6.10 8.55 -1.90
N ALA A 395 5.09 8.68 -1.04
CA ALA A 395 5.27 9.18 0.32
C ALA A 395 6.21 8.32 1.17
N MET A 396 6.16 6.99 1.04
CA MET A 396 7.02 6.08 1.80
C MET A 396 8.51 6.25 1.47
N ARG A 397 8.85 6.88 0.35
CA ARG A 397 10.25 7.16 0.00
C ARG A 397 10.92 8.13 0.97
N ASP A 398 10.15 9.04 1.55
CA ASP A 398 10.68 10.11 2.39
C ASP A 398 10.90 9.64 3.86
N PRO A 399 12.08 9.84 4.48
CA PRO A 399 12.29 9.54 5.89
C PRO A 399 11.26 10.19 6.84
N ILE A 400 10.71 11.35 6.50
CA ILE A 400 9.75 12.05 7.35
C ILE A 400 8.40 11.33 7.44
N PHE A 401 8.05 10.51 6.43
CA PHE A 401 6.83 9.69 6.43
C PHE A 401 6.79 8.83 7.69
N TYR A 402 7.90 8.19 8.03
CA TYR A 402 8.01 7.31 9.18
C TYR A 402 7.93 8.04 10.51
N ARG A 403 8.51 9.25 10.59
CA ARG A 403 8.39 10.10 11.78
C ARG A 403 6.95 10.58 12.00
N TRP A 404 6.27 10.96 10.91
CA TRP A 404 4.86 11.34 10.93
C TRP A 404 3.95 10.18 11.34
N HIS A 405 4.11 9.03 10.69
CA HIS A 405 3.33 7.84 11.02
C HIS A 405 3.66 7.25 12.39
N ALA A 406 4.87 7.45 12.93
CA ALA A 406 5.19 7.09 14.31
C ALA A 406 4.49 8.01 15.33
N PHE A 407 4.25 9.29 15.01
CA PHE A 407 3.37 10.15 15.81
C PHE A 407 1.91 9.67 15.72
N VAL A 408 1.42 9.38 14.52
CA VAL A 408 0.05 8.89 14.30
C VAL A 408 -0.19 7.57 15.04
N ASP A 409 0.75 6.62 14.95
CA ASP A 409 0.71 5.36 15.70
C ASP A 409 0.69 5.61 17.20
N ASP A 410 1.51 6.53 17.73
CA ASP A 410 1.50 6.86 19.17
C ASP A 410 0.12 7.30 19.67
N VAL A 411 -0.62 8.10 18.89
CA VAL A 411 -1.99 8.47 19.24
C VAL A 411 -2.89 7.23 19.37
N PHE A 412 -2.78 6.29 18.42
CA PHE A 412 -3.50 5.02 18.51
C PHE A 412 -3.01 4.13 19.66
N GLN A 413 -1.72 4.16 19.98
CA GLN A 413 -1.16 3.43 21.12
C GLN A 413 -1.65 3.99 22.46
N GLN A 414 -1.96 5.30 22.56
CA GLN A 414 -2.62 5.83 23.76
C GLN A 414 -3.99 5.18 23.99
N PHE A 415 -4.79 5.01 22.92
CA PHE A 415 -6.08 4.32 23.01
C PHE A 415 -5.90 2.83 23.34
N ASN A 416 -5.02 2.13 22.64
CA ASN A 416 -4.74 0.71 22.94
C ASN A 416 -4.20 0.50 24.37
N GLY A 417 -3.51 1.50 24.92
CA GLY A 417 -3.04 1.52 26.30
C GLY A 417 -4.14 1.74 27.34
N SER A 418 -5.26 2.37 26.96
CA SER A 418 -6.43 2.58 27.85
C SER A 418 -7.39 1.39 27.88
N LEU A 419 -7.31 0.47 26.91
CA LEU A 419 -8.17 -0.71 26.87
C LEU A 419 -7.88 -1.70 28.01
N PRO A 420 -8.90 -2.46 28.47
CA PRO A 420 -8.69 -3.56 29.40
C PRO A 420 -7.66 -4.57 28.87
N ARG A 421 -6.69 -4.95 29.72
CA ARG A 421 -5.69 -5.98 29.41
C ARG A 421 -6.37 -7.31 29.13
N TYR A 422 -5.86 -8.09 28.18
CA TYR A 422 -6.34 -9.46 27.99
C TYR A 422 -6.07 -10.30 29.24
N THR A 423 -7.06 -11.06 29.69
CA THR A 423 -6.87 -12.02 30.79
C THR A 423 -6.10 -13.25 30.32
N ALA A 424 -5.64 -14.10 31.25
CA ALA A 424 -4.98 -15.35 30.88
C ALA A 424 -5.95 -16.25 30.08
N GLU A 425 -7.22 -16.29 30.46
CA GLU A 425 -8.28 -17.08 29.82
C GLU A 425 -8.59 -16.60 28.40
N GLN A 426 -8.49 -15.28 28.14
CA GLN A 426 -8.69 -14.72 26.79
C GLN A 426 -7.52 -14.99 25.84
N LEU A 427 -6.34 -15.32 26.38
CA LEU A 427 -5.11 -15.62 25.64
C LEU A 427 -4.88 -17.12 25.49
N ASP A 428 -5.29 -17.90 26.49
CA ASP A 428 -5.10 -19.34 26.52
C ASP A 428 -6.04 -20.06 25.54
N TYR A 429 -5.65 -21.27 25.16
CA TYR A 429 -6.53 -22.20 24.44
C TYR A 429 -6.45 -23.55 25.13
N ALA A 430 -7.35 -23.77 26.09
CA ALA A 430 -7.33 -24.94 26.95
C ALA A 430 -7.31 -26.25 26.13
N GLY A 431 -6.28 -27.06 26.40
CA GLY A 431 -6.04 -28.32 25.71
C GLY A 431 -5.05 -28.24 24.55
N VAL A 432 -4.73 -27.04 24.03
CA VAL A 432 -3.72 -26.85 22.98
C VAL A 432 -2.42 -26.37 23.59
N GLN A 433 -1.36 -27.15 23.40
CA GLN A 433 -0.01 -26.79 23.84
C GLN A 433 0.97 -26.81 22.67
N ILE A 434 1.66 -25.71 22.41
CA ILE A 434 2.77 -25.70 21.45
C ILE A 434 4.02 -26.19 22.18
N THR A 435 4.62 -27.28 21.69
CA THR A 435 5.78 -27.91 22.35
C THR A 435 7.10 -27.59 21.68
N ASP A 436 7.10 -27.30 20.38
CA ASP A 436 8.30 -26.92 19.63
C ASP A 436 7.94 -26.07 18.41
N VAL A 437 8.84 -25.18 18.02
CA VAL A 437 8.79 -24.51 16.72
C VAL A 437 10.20 -24.34 16.17
N ASN A 438 10.39 -24.64 14.89
CA ASN A 438 11.64 -24.35 14.19
C ASN A 438 11.39 -23.76 12.80
N ILE A 439 12.34 -22.96 12.35
CA ILE A 439 12.42 -22.46 10.97
C ILE A 439 13.43 -23.32 10.21
N LYS A 440 13.05 -23.82 9.04
CA LYS A 440 13.94 -24.53 8.12
C LYS A 440 14.13 -23.71 6.85
N THR A 441 15.35 -23.25 6.64
CA THR A 441 15.81 -22.64 5.38
C THR A 441 16.76 -23.61 4.71
N PRO A 442 16.59 -23.95 3.42
CA PRO A 442 17.49 -24.86 2.72
C PRO A 442 18.96 -24.43 2.86
N ASN A 443 19.84 -25.40 3.17
CA ASN A 443 21.28 -25.19 3.34
C ASN A 443 21.68 -24.20 4.45
N ALA A 444 20.81 -23.94 5.42
CA ALA A 444 21.08 -23.14 6.60
C ALA A 444 20.92 -23.97 7.89
N PRO A 445 21.56 -23.57 9.01
CA PRO A 445 21.22 -24.08 10.34
C PRO A 445 19.74 -23.82 10.67
N ASP A 446 19.20 -24.61 11.60
CA ASP A 446 17.85 -24.40 12.12
C ASP A 446 17.71 -23.01 12.75
N ASN A 447 16.53 -22.40 12.58
CA ASN A 447 16.21 -21.07 13.11
C ASN A 447 17.04 -19.93 12.50
N GLU A 448 17.50 -20.10 11.26
CA GLU A 448 18.17 -19.07 10.48
C GLU A 448 17.36 -18.69 9.24
N PHE A 449 17.03 -17.41 9.11
CA PHE A 449 16.59 -16.80 7.85
C PHE A 449 17.79 -16.31 7.06
N ARG A 450 17.71 -16.38 5.73
CA ARG A 450 18.75 -15.85 4.83
C ARG A 450 18.17 -14.84 3.87
N THR A 451 18.81 -13.68 3.78
CA THR A 451 18.45 -12.63 2.83
C THR A 451 19.62 -12.31 1.90
N PHE A 452 19.32 -11.71 0.75
CA PHE A 452 20.29 -11.37 -0.28
C PHE A 452 19.72 -10.27 -1.20
N TRP A 453 20.52 -9.77 -2.13
CA TRP A 453 20.04 -8.84 -3.16
C TRP A 453 19.59 -9.59 -4.40
N GLN A 454 18.46 -9.20 -4.98
CA GLN A 454 17.99 -9.71 -6.26
C GLN A 454 17.82 -8.55 -7.25
N GLN A 455 18.24 -8.79 -8.49
CA GLN A 455 17.88 -7.93 -9.62
C GLN A 455 16.66 -8.50 -10.32
N SER A 456 15.74 -7.61 -10.69
CA SER A 456 14.54 -7.96 -11.46
C SER A 456 14.27 -6.87 -12.49
N ASP A 457 13.61 -7.26 -13.58
CA ASP A 457 13.30 -6.39 -14.70
C ASP A 457 11.79 -6.05 -14.72
N VAL A 458 11.45 -4.79 -14.96
CA VAL A 458 10.06 -4.31 -15.13
C VAL A 458 9.97 -3.60 -16.48
N ASP A 459 8.96 -3.96 -17.29
CA ASP A 459 8.67 -3.24 -18.52
C ASP A 459 7.96 -1.92 -18.20
N MET A 460 8.58 -0.79 -18.57
CA MET A 460 8.01 0.54 -18.39
C MET A 460 7.32 1.07 -19.65
N SER A 461 7.35 0.33 -20.76
CA SER A 461 6.93 0.81 -22.08
C SER A 461 5.51 1.34 -22.14
N ARG A 462 4.58 0.86 -21.30
CA ARG A 462 3.18 1.32 -21.27
C ARG A 462 3.00 2.74 -20.73
N GLY A 463 3.99 3.25 -19.99
CA GLY A 463 3.92 4.57 -19.35
C GLY A 463 4.86 5.61 -19.97
N VAL A 464 5.57 5.28 -21.06
CA VAL A 464 6.48 6.23 -21.74
C VAL A 464 5.79 6.85 -22.96
N ASP A 465 5.01 7.90 -22.75
CA ASP A 465 4.21 8.53 -23.81
C ASP A 465 5.00 9.07 -25.02
N PHE A 466 4.36 9.03 -26.19
CA PHE A 466 4.83 9.55 -27.49
C PHE A 466 6.14 8.92 -27.97
N GLN A 467 6.32 7.62 -27.74
CA GLN A 467 7.44 6.82 -28.24
C GLN A 467 6.93 5.64 -29.07
N ASP A 468 7.80 5.10 -29.93
CA ASP A 468 7.52 3.91 -30.74
C ASP A 468 7.16 2.69 -29.87
N PRO A 469 6.33 1.77 -30.38
CA PRO A 469 5.98 0.57 -29.63
C PRO A 469 7.20 -0.33 -29.37
N GLY A 470 7.04 -1.23 -28.40
CA GLY A 470 8.04 -2.23 -28.03
C GLY A 470 8.57 -2.03 -26.61
N SER A 471 8.87 -3.16 -25.96
CA SER A 471 9.29 -3.21 -24.57
C SER A 471 10.57 -2.40 -24.31
N VAL A 472 10.61 -1.79 -23.12
CA VAL A 472 11.82 -1.19 -22.57
C VAL A 472 11.87 -1.56 -21.09
N PHE A 473 12.90 -2.31 -20.72
CA PHE A 473 13.01 -2.89 -19.39
C PHE A 473 13.87 -2.01 -18.49
N VAL A 474 13.47 -1.91 -17.24
CA VAL A 474 14.24 -1.28 -16.17
C VAL A 474 14.64 -2.36 -15.19
N ARG A 475 15.94 -2.48 -14.94
CA ARG A 475 16.52 -3.42 -13.97
C ARG A 475 16.75 -2.71 -12.65
N PHE A 476 16.13 -3.19 -11.59
CA PHE A 476 16.29 -2.64 -10.24
C PHE A 476 16.78 -3.72 -9.28
N THR A 477 17.50 -3.32 -8.23
CA THR A 477 17.99 -4.22 -7.18
C THR A 477 17.14 -4.06 -5.93
N HIS A 478 16.59 -5.15 -5.41
CA HIS A 478 15.75 -5.17 -4.21
C HIS A 478 16.19 -6.26 -3.25
N LEU A 479 15.79 -6.14 -1.98
CA LEU A 479 16.00 -7.21 -0.99
C LEU A 479 15.19 -8.45 -1.40
N ASN A 480 15.70 -9.64 -1.09
CA ASN A 480 14.94 -10.88 -1.14
C ASN A 480 15.38 -11.84 -0.03
N HIS A 481 14.64 -12.93 0.16
CA HIS A 481 14.98 -13.99 1.11
C HIS A 481 14.92 -15.37 0.48
N GLU A 482 15.71 -16.30 1.02
CA GLU A 482 15.60 -17.71 0.65
C GLU A 482 14.24 -18.26 1.12
N PRO A 483 13.58 -19.15 0.35
CA PRO A 483 12.37 -19.81 0.82
C PRO A 483 12.62 -20.59 2.09
N PHE A 484 11.70 -20.50 3.05
CA PHE A 484 11.77 -21.24 4.31
C PHE A 484 10.40 -21.82 4.68
N SER A 485 10.37 -22.75 5.64
CA SER A 485 9.14 -23.26 6.25
C SER A 485 9.17 -23.17 7.78
N TYR A 486 7.99 -22.94 8.37
CA TYR A 486 7.75 -23.10 9.80
C TYR A 486 7.34 -24.55 10.06
N ASN A 487 7.97 -25.21 11.03
CA ASN A 487 7.52 -26.48 11.56
C ASN A 487 7.11 -26.29 13.02
N ILE A 488 5.83 -26.46 13.31
CA ILE A 488 5.23 -26.21 14.62
C ILE A 488 4.69 -27.53 15.16
N THR A 489 5.18 -27.96 16.32
CA THR A 489 4.70 -29.16 17.01
C THR A 489 3.70 -28.78 18.10
N VAL A 490 2.50 -29.34 18.02
CA VAL A 490 1.36 -28.97 18.88
C VAL A 490 0.75 -30.23 19.46
N ASN A 491 0.53 -30.25 20.76
CA ASN A 491 -0.19 -31.30 21.45
C ASN A 491 -1.62 -30.83 21.79
N ASN A 492 -2.62 -31.55 21.30
CA ASN A 492 -4.03 -31.35 21.67
C ASN A 492 -4.43 -32.42 22.70
N THR A 493 -4.54 -32.02 23.97
CA THR A 493 -4.98 -32.88 25.08
C THR A 493 -6.49 -32.89 25.29
N GLY A 494 -7.24 -32.12 24.47
CA GLY A 494 -8.69 -32.13 24.47
C GLY A 494 -9.29 -33.44 23.93
N ASN A 495 -10.59 -33.60 24.14
CA ASN A 495 -11.34 -34.72 23.56
C ASN A 495 -11.75 -34.38 22.12
N GLY A 496 -11.12 -35.04 21.15
CA GLY A 496 -11.46 -34.90 19.73
C GLY A 496 -10.67 -33.84 18.97
N VAL A 497 -11.16 -33.51 17.78
CA VAL A 497 -10.52 -32.54 16.88
C VAL A 497 -10.83 -31.12 17.35
N GLN A 498 -9.80 -30.30 17.46
CA GLN A 498 -9.91 -28.88 17.77
C GLN A 498 -9.50 -28.04 16.56
N GLU A 499 -10.12 -26.87 16.39
CA GLU A 499 -9.74 -25.90 15.36
C GLU A 499 -9.07 -24.70 16.02
N GLY A 500 -7.99 -24.21 15.43
CA GLY A 500 -7.26 -23.05 15.93
C GLY A 500 -6.88 -22.08 14.82
N THR A 501 -6.52 -20.87 15.20
CA THR A 501 -5.87 -19.90 14.31
C THR A 501 -4.40 -19.79 14.71
N CYS A 502 -3.50 -20.24 13.84
CA CYS A 502 -2.06 -20.07 14.02
C CYS A 502 -1.68 -18.63 13.63
N ARG A 503 -1.02 -17.92 14.55
CA ARG A 503 -0.59 -16.52 14.42
C ARG A 503 0.91 -16.46 14.63
N ILE A 504 1.66 -15.95 13.66
CA ILE A 504 3.11 -15.91 13.65
C ILE A 504 3.58 -14.45 13.57
N PHE A 505 4.44 -14.06 14.49
CA PHE A 505 5.04 -12.73 14.54
C PHE A 505 6.56 -12.80 14.70
N LEU A 506 7.26 -11.74 14.29
CA LEU A 506 8.72 -11.60 14.43
C LEU A 506 9.06 -10.25 15.04
N ALA A 507 10.04 -10.19 15.95
CA ALA A 507 10.55 -8.94 16.51
C ALA A 507 12.08 -8.99 16.71
N PRO A 508 12.77 -7.84 16.80
CA PRO A 508 14.14 -7.80 17.29
C PRO A 508 14.25 -8.38 18.70
N ALA A 509 15.32 -9.14 18.98
CA ALA A 509 15.50 -9.76 20.29
C ALA A 509 15.89 -8.77 21.40
N THR A 510 16.46 -7.61 21.04
CA THR A 510 16.95 -6.59 21.98
C THR A 510 16.61 -5.18 21.51
N ASP A 511 16.61 -4.23 22.46
CA ASP A 511 16.48 -2.79 22.18
C ASP A 511 17.71 -2.20 21.48
N GLU A 512 17.68 -0.91 21.16
CA GLU A 512 18.79 -0.19 20.49
C GLU A 512 20.13 -0.27 21.22
N ARG A 513 20.11 -0.54 22.53
CA ARG A 513 21.30 -0.63 23.38
C ARG A 513 21.75 -2.08 23.58
N GLY A 514 21.10 -3.04 22.95
CA GLY A 514 21.35 -4.46 23.13
C GLY A 514 20.75 -5.05 24.41
N ASN A 515 19.85 -4.33 25.10
CA ASN A 515 19.21 -4.82 26.31
C ASN A 515 17.97 -5.68 26.01
N PRO A 516 17.59 -6.61 26.92
CA PRO A 516 16.29 -7.27 26.86
C PRO A 516 15.14 -6.26 26.91
N TRP A 517 14.06 -6.55 26.19
CA TRP A 517 12.90 -5.69 26.16
C TRP A 517 12.02 -5.83 27.41
N LEU A 518 11.40 -4.71 27.81
CA LEU A 518 10.11 -4.75 28.49
C LEU A 518 9.02 -5.09 27.48
N PHE A 519 8.07 -5.96 27.85
CA PHE A 519 7.01 -6.44 26.94
C PHE A 519 6.26 -5.28 26.28
N ASN A 520 5.87 -4.25 27.05
CA ASN A 520 5.11 -3.12 26.51
C ASN A 520 5.85 -2.32 25.45
N ASN A 521 7.19 -2.38 25.41
CA ASN A 521 8.00 -1.77 24.36
C ASN A 521 8.23 -2.73 23.19
N GLN A 522 8.36 -4.03 23.47
CA GLN A 522 8.54 -5.05 22.42
C GLN A 522 7.26 -5.29 21.62
N ARG A 523 6.08 -5.21 22.25
CA ARG A 523 4.77 -5.53 21.62
C ARG A 523 4.55 -4.75 20.32
N VAL A 524 4.99 -3.49 20.27
CA VAL A 524 4.85 -2.60 19.10
C VAL A 524 5.92 -2.83 18.03
N MET A 525 6.89 -3.71 18.30
CA MET A 525 7.95 -4.11 17.36
C MET A 525 7.65 -5.46 16.70
N PHE A 526 6.61 -6.17 17.13
CA PHE A 526 6.21 -7.42 16.49
C PHE A 526 5.55 -7.15 15.14
N VAL A 527 6.16 -7.69 14.09
CA VAL A 527 5.62 -7.68 12.74
C VAL A 527 4.91 -9.00 12.48
N GLU A 528 3.68 -8.94 11.96
CA GLU A 528 2.92 -10.11 11.55
C GLU A 528 3.60 -10.77 10.35
N MET A 529 3.83 -12.07 10.44
CA MET A 529 4.47 -12.88 9.41
C MET A 529 3.47 -13.82 8.73
N ASP A 530 2.51 -14.37 9.47
CA ASP A 530 1.42 -15.18 8.92
C ASP A 530 0.28 -15.34 9.95
N ARG A 531 -0.93 -15.55 9.44
CA ARG A 531 -2.15 -15.94 10.15
C ARG A 531 -2.94 -16.95 9.31
N PHE A 532 -3.24 -18.12 9.87
CA PHE A 532 -3.98 -19.16 9.13
C PHE A 532 -4.71 -20.13 10.05
N LYS A 533 -5.80 -20.72 9.55
CA LYS A 533 -6.57 -21.77 10.24
C LYS A 533 -5.79 -23.09 10.28
N VAL A 534 -5.88 -23.80 11.41
CA VAL A 534 -5.33 -25.14 11.60
C VAL A 534 -6.37 -26.08 12.21
N THR A 535 -6.33 -27.35 11.82
CA THR A 535 -7.15 -28.43 12.38
C THR A 535 -6.24 -29.39 13.15
N LEU A 536 -6.46 -29.53 14.46
CA LEU A 536 -5.61 -30.28 15.38
C LEU A 536 -6.32 -31.55 15.83
N ARG A 537 -5.79 -32.72 15.45
CA ARG A 537 -6.29 -34.01 15.93
C ARG A 537 -5.88 -34.19 17.39
N GLN A 538 -6.59 -35.05 18.13
CA GLN A 538 -6.17 -35.41 19.49
C GLN A 538 -4.74 -35.98 19.49
N GLY A 539 -3.93 -35.56 20.46
CA GLY A 539 -2.50 -35.91 20.57
C GLY A 539 -1.58 -34.95 19.84
N GLN A 540 -0.41 -35.44 19.43
CA GLN A 540 0.62 -34.64 18.76
C GLN A 540 0.30 -34.40 17.28
N ASN A 541 0.47 -33.15 16.85
CA ASN A 541 0.33 -32.69 15.47
C ASN A 541 1.61 -31.95 15.06
N THR A 542 2.01 -32.10 13.81
CA THR A 542 3.08 -31.31 13.19
C THR A 542 2.50 -30.49 12.06
N ILE A 543 2.59 -29.17 12.17
CA ILE A 543 2.15 -28.22 11.14
C ILE A 543 3.39 -27.75 10.40
N THR A 544 3.42 -27.95 9.07
CA THR A 544 4.41 -27.35 8.19
C THR A 544 3.74 -26.27 7.35
N ARG A 545 4.26 -25.04 7.43
CA ARG A 545 3.74 -23.87 6.69
C ARG A 545 4.87 -23.24 5.90
N ASN A 546 4.72 -23.14 4.58
CA ASN A 546 5.72 -22.52 3.72
C ASN A 546 5.60 -20.99 3.78
N SER A 547 6.74 -20.30 3.72
CA SER A 547 6.81 -18.84 3.63
C SER A 547 5.94 -18.26 2.51
N THR A 548 5.91 -18.91 1.34
CA THR A 548 5.09 -18.54 0.17
C THR A 548 3.58 -18.59 0.40
N GLN A 549 3.12 -19.16 1.51
CA GLN A 549 1.71 -19.22 1.91
C GLN A 549 1.33 -18.10 2.89
N SER A 550 2.22 -17.14 3.14
CA SER A 550 1.96 -16.03 4.06
C SER A 550 0.71 -15.24 3.66
N SER A 551 -0.23 -15.12 4.59
CA SER A 551 -1.42 -14.26 4.53
C SER A 551 -1.11 -12.75 4.60
N VAL A 552 0.15 -12.37 4.73
CA VAL A 552 0.61 -10.96 4.72
C VAL A 552 1.00 -10.51 3.31
N THR A 553 1.50 -11.44 2.50
CA THR A 553 2.23 -11.09 1.27
C THR A 553 1.54 -11.50 -0.02
N ILE A 554 1.89 -10.82 -1.11
CA ILE A 554 1.61 -11.26 -2.47
C ILE A 554 2.92 -11.61 -3.21
N PRO A 555 2.90 -12.62 -4.10
CA PRO A 555 4.09 -13.00 -4.86
C PRO A 555 4.67 -11.86 -5.72
N PHE A 556 5.94 -11.98 -6.10
CA PHE A 556 6.66 -10.99 -6.92
C PHE A 556 5.93 -10.73 -8.24
N GLU A 557 5.46 -11.80 -8.90
CA GLU A 557 4.72 -11.72 -10.15
C GLU A 557 3.45 -10.90 -9.94
N ARG A 558 2.78 -10.97 -8.77
CA ARG A 558 1.62 -10.10 -8.51
C ARG A 558 1.98 -8.64 -8.37
N THR A 559 3.12 -8.39 -7.74
CA THR A 559 3.63 -7.05 -7.44
C THR A 559 4.16 -6.36 -8.69
N PHE A 560 4.68 -7.08 -9.68
CA PHE A 560 5.32 -6.52 -10.88
C PHE A 560 4.78 -7.09 -12.20
N ARG A 561 3.58 -7.70 -12.13
CA ARG A 561 2.85 -8.34 -13.23
C ARG A 561 2.96 -7.57 -14.53
N ASP A 562 3.34 -8.29 -15.59
CA ASP A 562 2.97 -7.93 -16.94
C ASP A 562 1.72 -8.73 -17.32
N LEU A 563 0.70 -8.04 -17.83
CA LEU A 563 -0.58 -8.67 -18.20
C LEU A 563 -0.47 -9.47 -19.51
N ASP A 564 0.58 -9.22 -20.30
CA ASP A 564 0.76 -9.79 -21.63
C ASP A 564 1.72 -10.99 -21.66
N THR A 565 2.58 -11.15 -20.65
CA THR A 565 3.60 -12.21 -20.58
C THR A 565 3.36 -13.20 -19.42
N ASN A 566 3.69 -14.47 -19.63
CA ASN A 566 3.56 -15.57 -18.64
C ASN A 566 2.15 -15.79 -18.06
N ARG A 567 1.09 -15.37 -18.77
CA ARG A 567 -0.29 -15.67 -18.38
C ARG A 567 -0.55 -17.19 -18.48
N PRO A 568 -0.93 -17.87 -17.40
CA PRO A 568 -1.30 -19.29 -17.46
C PRO A 568 -2.56 -19.51 -18.32
N ALA A 569 -2.79 -20.75 -18.76
CA ALA A 569 -3.92 -21.07 -19.65
C ALA A 569 -5.28 -20.74 -19.03
N GLU A 570 -6.26 -20.33 -19.85
CA GLU A 570 -7.63 -20.09 -19.38
C GLU A 570 -8.20 -21.31 -18.65
N GLY A 571 -8.66 -21.10 -17.40
CA GLY A 571 -9.24 -22.13 -16.54
C GLY A 571 -8.26 -22.94 -15.67
N SER A 572 -6.95 -22.62 -15.64
CA SER A 572 -6.00 -23.30 -14.73
C SER A 572 -6.00 -22.69 -13.32
N GLU A 573 -5.64 -23.49 -12.32
CA GLU A 573 -5.47 -23.02 -10.93
C GLU A 573 -4.31 -22.01 -10.84
N GLU A 574 -3.26 -22.17 -11.68
CA GLU A 574 -2.21 -21.14 -11.80
C GLU A 574 -2.76 -19.84 -12.39
N LEU A 575 -3.74 -19.91 -13.29
CA LEU A 575 -4.40 -18.72 -13.80
C LEU A 575 -5.19 -18.03 -12.69
N ASP A 576 -5.89 -18.76 -11.82
CA ASP A 576 -6.56 -18.18 -10.66
C ASP A 576 -5.57 -17.47 -9.74
N ILE A 577 -4.42 -18.09 -9.43
CA ILE A 577 -3.32 -17.45 -8.68
C ILE A 577 -2.77 -16.22 -9.44
N PHE A 578 -2.68 -16.27 -10.76
CA PHE A 578 -2.25 -15.16 -11.61
C PHE A 578 -3.31 -14.04 -11.72
N ASN A 579 -4.58 -14.31 -11.41
CA ASN A 579 -5.68 -13.37 -11.62
C ASN A 579 -6.02 -12.50 -10.40
N PHE A 580 -5.63 -12.88 -9.17
CA PHE A 580 -6.52 -12.63 -8.03
C PHE A 580 -6.39 -11.30 -7.22
N CYS A 581 -5.22 -10.69 -6.92
CA CYS A 581 -5.15 -9.42 -6.15
C CYS A 581 -3.89 -8.57 -6.41
N GLY A 582 -4.00 -7.24 -6.24
CA GLY A 582 -2.87 -6.28 -6.25
C GLY A 582 -2.54 -5.61 -4.91
N CYS A 583 -3.43 -5.67 -3.91
CA CYS A 583 -3.10 -5.24 -2.55
C CYS A 583 -2.41 -6.38 -1.81
N GLY A 584 -1.22 -6.12 -1.27
CA GLY A 584 -0.54 -6.99 -0.30
C GLY A 584 0.92 -6.61 -0.13
N TRP A 585 1.53 -7.01 0.98
CA TRP A 585 2.94 -6.73 1.21
C TRP A 585 3.80 -7.49 0.17
N PRO A 586 4.86 -6.90 -0.41
CA PRO A 586 5.70 -7.63 -1.35
C PRO A 586 6.40 -8.82 -0.67
N HIS A 587 6.28 -10.01 -1.25
CA HIS A 587 6.83 -11.24 -0.67
C HIS A 587 8.34 -11.15 -0.41
N HIS A 588 9.09 -10.48 -1.29
CA HIS A 588 10.54 -10.30 -1.14
C HIS A 588 10.95 -9.45 0.08
N LEU A 589 10.00 -8.74 0.72
CA LEU A 589 10.19 -8.00 1.98
C LEU A 589 9.47 -8.66 3.18
N LEU A 590 9.10 -9.96 3.10
CA LEU A 590 8.51 -10.66 4.23
C LEU A 590 9.44 -10.64 5.45
N VAL A 591 10.72 -10.93 5.22
CA VAL A 591 11.78 -11.02 6.23
C VAL A 591 12.61 -9.73 6.23
N PRO A 592 12.91 -9.13 7.40
CA PRO A 592 13.83 -7.99 7.50
C PRO A 592 15.21 -8.30 6.91
N LYS A 593 15.99 -7.29 6.51
CA LYS A 593 17.32 -7.50 5.90
C LYS A 593 18.25 -8.33 6.78
N GLY A 594 18.30 -8.05 8.09
CA GLY A 594 19.28 -8.68 8.98
C GLY A 594 20.69 -8.12 8.79
N THR A 595 21.71 -8.87 9.22
CA THR A 595 23.12 -8.45 9.16
C THR A 595 24.02 -9.59 8.65
N PRO A 596 25.21 -9.30 8.11
CA PRO A 596 26.16 -10.35 7.71
C PRO A 596 26.52 -11.33 8.82
N ASP A 597 26.64 -10.85 10.06
CA ASP A 597 26.95 -11.67 11.23
C ASP A 597 25.70 -12.35 11.86
N GLY A 598 24.52 -12.17 11.28
CA GLY A 598 23.26 -12.75 11.75
C GLY A 598 22.59 -11.93 12.85
N PHE A 599 21.58 -11.15 12.47
CA PHE A 599 20.79 -10.32 13.37
C PHE A 599 19.91 -11.18 14.29
N LYS A 600 19.90 -10.90 15.60
CA LYS A 600 19.15 -11.68 16.59
C LYS A 600 17.67 -11.25 16.61
N ALA A 601 16.79 -12.21 16.34
CA ALA A 601 15.34 -12.00 16.34
C ALA A 601 14.62 -13.05 17.20
N GLN A 602 13.34 -12.78 17.50
CA GLN A 602 12.46 -13.68 18.24
C GLN A 602 11.22 -13.95 17.39
N LEU A 603 11.04 -15.22 16.99
CA LEU A 603 9.82 -15.71 16.36
C LEU A 603 8.82 -16.08 17.46
N PHE A 604 7.64 -15.48 17.42
CA PHE A 604 6.52 -15.81 18.30
C PHE A 604 5.45 -16.56 17.51
N VAL A 605 4.94 -17.66 18.08
CA VAL A 605 3.81 -18.42 17.53
C VAL A 605 2.75 -18.59 18.59
N MET A 606 1.50 -18.35 18.21
CA MET A 606 0.31 -18.58 19.03
C MET A 606 -0.72 -19.39 18.24
N ILE A 607 -1.42 -20.29 18.92
CA ILE A 607 -2.65 -20.90 18.38
C ILE A 607 -3.84 -20.47 19.24
N SER A 608 -4.66 -19.56 18.73
CA SER A 608 -5.90 -19.12 19.39
C SER A 608 -7.09 -20.01 19.02
N ASN A 609 -8.13 -19.99 19.87
CA ASN A 609 -9.37 -20.74 19.63
C ASN A 609 -10.12 -20.20 18.40
N TYR A 610 -10.26 -21.02 17.35
CA TYR A 610 -10.91 -20.60 16.10
C TYR A 610 -12.37 -20.18 16.29
N ALA A 611 -13.08 -20.72 17.29
CA ALA A 611 -14.48 -20.35 17.56
C ALA A 611 -14.64 -18.86 17.92
N ASP A 612 -13.63 -18.28 18.57
CA ASP A 612 -13.60 -16.87 18.97
C ASP A 612 -13.09 -15.96 17.84
N ASP A 613 -12.33 -16.54 16.90
CA ASP A 613 -11.67 -15.82 15.81
C ASP A 613 -12.52 -15.77 14.54
N LYS A 614 -13.32 -16.82 14.26
CA LYS A 614 -14.00 -16.99 12.97
C LYS A 614 -15.04 -15.91 12.68
N VAL A 615 -15.05 -15.46 11.43
CA VAL A 615 -16.11 -14.64 10.84
C VAL A 615 -16.87 -15.49 9.84
N GLU A 616 -18.17 -15.70 10.08
CA GLU A 616 -19.04 -16.43 9.16
C GLU A 616 -19.29 -15.59 7.90
N GLN A 617 -18.69 -16.00 6.78
CA GLN A 617 -18.86 -15.40 5.46
C GLN A 617 -18.44 -16.37 4.35
N ASP A 618 -19.07 -16.25 3.18
CA ASP A 618 -18.68 -16.99 1.98
C ASP A 618 -17.60 -16.21 1.23
N LEU A 619 -16.39 -16.78 1.19
CA LEU A 619 -15.24 -16.22 0.49
C LEU A 619 -14.98 -16.91 -0.86
N SER A 620 -15.89 -17.77 -1.32
CA SER A 620 -15.74 -18.45 -2.61
C SER A 620 -15.61 -17.46 -3.77
N GLY A 621 -14.57 -17.62 -4.59
CA GLY A 621 -14.25 -16.72 -5.70
C GLY A 621 -13.78 -15.31 -5.30
N SER A 622 -13.59 -15.04 -4.00
CA SER A 622 -12.96 -13.80 -3.54
C SER A 622 -11.45 -13.99 -3.43
N CYS A 623 -10.71 -12.92 -3.68
CA CYS A 623 -9.29 -12.94 -3.40
C CYS A 623 -9.03 -12.65 -1.93
N ASN A 624 -8.43 -13.64 -1.27
CA ASN A 624 -8.12 -13.69 0.14
C ASN A 624 -6.61 -13.89 0.41
N ASP A 625 -5.77 -13.78 -0.62
CA ASP A 625 -4.33 -13.67 -0.41
C ASP A 625 -4.00 -12.27 0.14
N ALA A 626 -3.04 -12.17 1.06
CA ALA A 626 -2.64 -10.92 1.72
C ALA A 626 -3.74 -10.25 2.59
N GLU A 627 -4.70 -11.03 3.10
CA GLU A 627 -5.81 -10.53 3.92
C GLU A 627 -5.37 -9.81 5.21
N SER A 628 -4.17 -10.04 5.74
CA SER A 628 -3.71 -9.41 6.99
C SER A 628 -3.72 -7.88 6.90
N TYR A 629 -3.21 -7.31 5.80
CA TYR A 629 -3.13 -5.85 5.60
C TYR A 629 -4.18 -5.31 4.62
N CYS A 630 -4.82 -6.17 3.84
CA CYS A 630 -5.74 -5.78 2.77
C CYS A 630 -7.19 -6.21 2.99
N GLY A 631 -7.48 -6.95 4.05
CA GLY A 631 -8.80 -7.54 4.29
C GLY A 631 -9.23 -8.44 3.12
N VAL A 632 -10.55 -8.60 2.94
CA VAL A 632 -11.11 -9.38 1.83
C VAL A 632 -12.03 -8.50 0.98
N ARG A 633 -11.82 -8.50 -0.33
CA ARG A 633 -12.57 -7.64 -1.26
C ARG A 633 -14.07 -7.98 -1.21
N GLY A 634 -14.88 -7.05 -0.72
CA GLY A 634 -16.34 -7.20 -0.63
C GLY A 634 -16.81 -8.10 0.52
N GLY A 635 -15.89 -8.59 1.36
CA GLY A 635 -16.16 -9.36 2.57
C GLY A 635 -15.86 -8.56 3.84
N LYS A 636 -16.04 -9.22 4.98
CA LYS A 636 -15.57 -8.76 6.28
C LYS A 636 -14.10 -9.14 6.48
N TYR A 637 -13.39 -8.43 7.34
CA TYR A 637 -12.07 -8.84 7.76
C TYR A 637 -12.15 -10.26 8.40
N PRO A 638 -11.35 -11.24 7.97
CA PRO A 638 -11.58 -12.67 8.23
C PRO A 638 -11.11 -13.15 9.61
N ASP A 639 -11.04 -12.23 10.58
CA ASP A 639 -10.64 -12.48 11.96
C ASP A 639 -11.37 -11.51 12.89
N LYS A 640 -12.21 -12.01 13.80
CA LYS A 640 -12.98 -11.19 14.75
C LYS A 640 -12.10 -10.47 15.76
N ARG A 641 -10.89 -10.97 16.01
CA ARG A 641 -9.99 -10.35 16.99
C ARG A 641 -9.57 -8.95 16.51
N PRO A 642 -9.24 -8.04 17.45
CA PRO A 642 -8.58 -6.80 17.09
C PRO A 642 -7.32 -7.06 16.25
N MET A 643 -7.09 -6.25 15.23
CA MET A 643 -5.93 -6.41 14.36
C MET A 643 -4.63 -6.21 15.18
N GLY A 644 -3.68 -7.13 15.01
CA GLY A 644 -2.48 -7.19 15.85
C GLY A 644 -2.63 -7.99 17.15
N TYR A 645 -3.75 -8.69 17.36
CA TYR A 645 -3.87 -9.64 18.48
C TYR A 645 -2.76 -10.70 18.43
N PRO A 646 -2.06 -10.97 19.55
CA PRO A 646 -2.36 -10.51 20.92
C PRO A 646 -1.56 -9.27 21.39
N PHE A 647 -0.74 -8.67 20.53
CA PHE A 647 0.19 -7.58 20.87
C PHE A 647 -0.41 -6.16 20.80
N ASN A 648 -1.64 -6.04 20.29
CA ASN A 648 -2.33 -4.76 20.19
C ASN A 648 -2.58 -4.12 21.57
N ARG A 649 -2.74 -4.91 22.64
CA ARG A 649 -2.96 -4.40 24.01
C ARG A 649 -1.70 -4.51 24.87
N VAL A 650 -1.64 -3.68 25.92
CA VAL A 650 -0.63 -3.79 26.98
C VAL A 650 -0.73 -5.14 27.72
N ALA A 651 0.39 -5.63 28.24
CA ALA A 651 0.46 -6.95 28.89
C ALA A 651 -0.52 -7.08 30.07
N ARG A 652 -0.94 -8.31 30.41
CA ARG A 652 -1.62 -8.61 31.68
C ARG A 652 -0.75 -8.21 32.88
N GLN A 653 -1.38 -7.95 34.03
CA GLN A 653 -0.65 -7.56 35.24
C GLN A 653 0.38 -8.65 35.61
N GLY A 654 1.62 -8.24 35.89
CA GLY A 654 2.73 -9.15 36.22
C GLY A 654 3.50 -9.75 35.03
N ALA A 655 3.01 -9.60 33.79
CA ALA A 655 3.70 -10.06 32.58
C ALA A 655 4.57 -8.94 31.96
N ASP A 656 5.58 -8.50 32.68
CA ASP A 656 6.50 -7.42 32.26
C ASP A 656 7.50 -7.82 31.17
N THR A 657 7.67 -9.13 30.92
CA THR A 657 8.53 -9.69 29.87
C THR A 657 7.74 -10.63 28.96
N LEU A 658 8.23 -10.83 27.74
CA LEU A 658 7.64 -11.78 26.78
C LEU A 658 7.51 -13.19 27.37
N GLN A 659 8.52 -13.66 28.11
CA GLN A 659 8.49 -15.00 28.74
C GLN A 659 7.36 -15.15 29.75
N ARG A 660 7.02 -14.09 30.51
CA ARG A 660 5.90 -14.11 31.47
C ARG A 660 4.54 -13.88 30.80
N PHE A 661 4.53 -13.40 29.56
CA PHE A 661 3.31 -13.22 28.76
C PHE A 661 2.82 -14.53 28.13
N LEU A 662 3.69 -15.52 27.91
CA LEU A 662 3.32 -16.78 27.27
C LEU A 662 2.25 -17.56 28.06
N THR A 663 1.40 -18.27 27.33
CA THR A 663 0.46 -19.31 27.79
C THR A 663 0.80 -20.63 27.09
N GLY A 664 0.14 -21.75 27.43
CA GLY A 664 0.50 -23.07 26.89
C GLY A 664 0.40 -23.18 25.37
N ASN A 665 -0.54 -22.43 24.77
CA ASN A 665 -0.75 -22.30 23.34
C ASN A 665 0.18 -21.28 22.65
N MET A 666 1.24 -20.80 23.32
CA MET A 666 2.22 -19.86 22.79
C MET A 666 3.64 -20.39 22.96
N ILE A 667 4.53 -20.07 22.01
CA ILE A 667 5.97 -20.35 22.12
C ILE A 667 6.78 -19.21 21.49
N VAL A 668 8.00 -19.03 21.97
CA VAL A 668 8.99 -18.11 21.38
C VAL A 668 10.24 -18.90 21.03
N GLN A 669 10.75 -18.68 19.82
CA GLN A 669 11.99 -19.27 19.34
C GLN A 669 12.97 -18.16 18.93
N ASN A 670 14.17 -18.19 19.51
CA ASN A 670 15.25 -17.31 19.09
C ASN A 670 15.73 -17.74 17.70
N CYS A 671 15.87 -16.78 16.79
CA CYS A 671 16.31 -16.99 15.43
C CYS A 671 17.35 -15.95 15.01
N ARG A 672 18.01 -16.20 13.88
CA ARG A 672 18.99 -15.29 13.28
C ARG A 672 18.55 -14.92 11.86
N ILE A 673 18.83 -13.69 11.45
CA ILE A 673 18.62 -13.22 10.07
C ILE A 673 19.98 -12.84 9.49
N VAL A 674 20.50 -13.70 8.61
CA VAL A 674 21.82 -13.55 7.99
C VAL A 674 21.66 -12.94 6.60
N HIS A 675 22.27 -11.78 6.38
CA HIS A 675 22.30 -11.13 5.08
C HIS A 675 23.57 -11.51 4.31
N SER A 676 23.41 -12.06 3.10
CA SER A 676 24.50 -12.27 2.17
C SER A 676 24.55 -11.12 1.18
N ASP A 677 25.65 -10.36 1.17
CA ASP A 677 25.87 -9.24 0.24
C ASP A 677 26.26 -9.74 -1.17
N ARG A 678 25.46 -10.68 -1.70
CA ARG A 678 25.51 -11.18 -3.06
C ARG A 678 24.29 -10.70 -3.82
N THR A 679 24.45 -10.46 -5.12
CA THR A 679 23.34 -10.10 -6.01
C THR A 679 23.02 -11.25 -6.96
N VAL A 680 21.80 -11.75 -6.91
CA VAL A 680 21.26 -12.73 -7.87
C VAL A 680 20.66 -11.98 -9.05
N ARG A 681 21.15 -12.24 -10.25
CA ARG A 681 20.66 -11.61 -11.50
C ARG A 681 19.59 -12.47 -12.17
N PRO A 682 18.63 -11.88 -12.90
CA PRO A 682 17.68 -12.66 -13.69
C PRO A 682 18.44 -13.44 -14.77
N ARG A 683 17.99 -14.66 -15.08
CA ARG A 683 18.53 -15.42 -16.22
C ARG A 683 18.18 -14.66 -17.49
N SER A 684 19.19 -14.24 -18.24
CA SER A 684 19.08 -13.53 -19.52
C SER A 684 18.36 -14.33 -20.59
#